data_AF-A0A0S9PQJ5-F1
#
_entry.id   AF-A0A0S9PQJ5-F1
#
_cell.length_a   1.000
_cell.length_b   1.000
_cell.length_c   1.000
_cell.angle_alpha   90.00
_cell.angle_beta   90.00
_cell.angle_gamma   90.00
#
_symmetry.space_group_name_H-M   'P 1'
#
loop_
_entity.id
_entity.type
_entity.pdbx_description
1 polymer ?
#
loop_
_entity_poly.entity_id
_entity_poly.type
_entity_poly.pdbx_seq_one_letter_code
_entity_poly.pdbx_strand_id
1 'polypeptide(L)'
;MNAPSPATRTAPRTDAGVVTLPQSLAPRAEGPRIYNLFPLLVGQVSAWTAELPRIAGLGFDWVYLNPFHQTGGSRSLYAVADTDRLDERFRDQDGTSDDEQIRRFCAAARAQGLSVMTDLVVNHTARDGALARDRPDLFLRDADGEIESPYAVDPDDPSKRTVWGDLAELDYHTDKSRTELTALWSGYVNRLQDLGVAGFRCDAAYKVPAPVWRDLIGAAKAVEPGCLFAAETLGCTFEEAQATAGAGFDYLFNSFAWWDLRAPWALEQYDRLRVVAPSIAFPENHDMARLAADLDGDAEAVARHLKARYALAAFFSAGVLMPIGYEWGYAKSLHVVETTPEARESSTGIDISTYVTAINALRAELSAANVEGAQARISAPDADFVALLRFDTGHGASARNAVLVLHNPGATPVTLDAAPLVARTGGMLGAFTDRTPDVAPIAFTPGISIDLQPGEVRILSATRDTVAKDPPLTTPTGEGRVVIEAVSPEIDGGRSAVKRVVGESVHVTADIFSDGHEIIDAEILSRVVGEEIWASDPMAFIENDRWGGHFPLERNGRYEFTIRAWRDAFSSWMRDTLKKRDAGVDVQLETVEGIAFVVDATDEADGADRERLKALATALDAETTGSAAQLDLMLAPENARLVRRYAPRVNLSRYPVNVPVIADRLAARFSAWYEIFPRSQSMDVSRHGTFDDVIARLPEIRELGFDVLYFTPIHPIGKTNRKGKNNTLKALEGDVGSVYAVGSEAGGHEAVHPDLGTLEDFRRLVAASHAYGMEIALDFAIQCSPDHPWIKDHPEWFEWRPDGTLKFAENPPKKYEDISNVHFYGGAMPSLWIELRDIVLGWAALGARIFRVDNPHTKPIPFWEWMIGEVNGRYPDVIFLAEAFTRPKMMKKLAKAGYQQSYTYFTWRDTKADLIAYSTELAGEMGEYYRPNFFANTPDINPIYLQTSGRAGFVVRATLAATLSSVWGIYNGFELCEAAPYPGKEEYLNSEKYELKAWDYDRPGNIREHIVKLNRIRQDNPALWDFRNVVFTGAYNDEIIAYAKTTPEGDNCIFTMVNLDPKNRQECTYEVPLWLLGQPDDGAVEVEDLLLGYTFELRGKSHRIAFDPAERSAIVWRLRAPRRVAP
;
A
#
# COMPACT_ATOMS: atom_id res chain seq x y z
N MET A 1 23.56 25.32 11.23
CA MET A 1 24.09 26.13 10.10
C MET A 1 23.16 27.32 9.88
N ASN A 2 23.62 28.42 9.27
CA ASN A 2 22.91 29.71 9.26
C ASN A 2 22.47 30.14 7.84
N ALA A 3 21.51 31.08 7.73
CA ALA A 3 20.92 31.54 6.47
C ALA A 3 20.86 33.10 6.33
N PRO A 4 20.76 33.66 5.10
CA PRO A 4 20.75 35.11 4.83
C PRO A 4 19.35 35.73 4.58
N SER A 5 19.29 37.06 4.35
CA SER A 5 18.09 37.92 4.43
C SER A 5 17.84 38.75 3.13
N PRO A 6 16.60 39.22 2.79
CA PRO A 6 16.23 39.70 1.45
C PRO A 6 16.09 41.25 1.27
N ALA A 7 16.09 41.75 0.02
CA ALA A 7 15.79 43.17 -0.28
C ALA A 7 15.29 43.51 -1.72
N THR A 8 14.45 44.55 -1.78
CA THR A 8 14.23 45.56 -2.87
C THR A 8 13.63 45.24 -4.25
N ARG A 9 12.34 45.62 -4.39
CA ARG A 9 11.71 46.57 -5.36
C ARG A 9 11.76 46.38 -6.90
N THR A 10 10.69 46.89 -7.54
CA THR A 10 10.24 46.66 -8.92
C THR A 10 10.58 47.76 -9.95
N ALA A 11 10.77 47.37 -11.23
CA ALA A 11 10.50 48.18 -12.42
C ALA A 11 10.14 47.28 -13.64
N PRO A 12 9.26 47.67 -14.59
CA PRO A 12 8.75 46.78 -15.64
C PRO A 12 9.28 47.04 -17.07
N ARG A 13 9.38 46.00 -17.94
CA ARG A 13 9.26 46.07 -19.44
C ARG A 13 9.46 44.74 -20.22
N THR A 14 8.52 44.42 -21.13
CA THR A 14 8.67 43.73 -22.45
C THR A 14 9.18 42.27 -22.55
N ASP A 15 9.04 41.64 -23.74
CA ASP A 15 8.83 40.19 -23.97
C ASP A 15 10.03 39.28 -24.41
N ALA A 16 9.86 37.96 -24.15
CA ALA A 16 10.31 36.72 -24.87
C ALA A 16 11.77 36.12 -24.82
N GLY A 17 11.88 34.79 -24.56
CA GLY A 17 13.09 33.90 -24.76
C GLY A 17 13.12 32.55 -23.96
N VAL A 18 13.75 31.43 -24.45
CA VAL A 18 13.74 30.03 -23.86
C VAL A 18 15.03 29.16 -24.15
N VAL A 19 15.43 28.15 -23.32
CA VAL A 19 16.67 27.26 -23.40
C VAL A 19 16.51 25.81 -22.76
N THR A 20 17.35 24.75 -23.06
CA THR A 20 17.22 23.29 -22.60
C THR A 20 18.52 22.37 -22.54
N LEU A 21 18.53 21.14 -21.90
CA LEU A 21 19.70 20.18 -21.65
C LEU A 21 19.39 18.59 -21.51
N PRO A 22 20.40 17.61 -21.40
CA PRO A 22 20.27 16.10 -21.57
C PRO A 22 20.65 15.05 -20.41
N GLN A 23 20.81 13.70 -20.66
CA GLN A 23 20.72 12.50 -19.69
C GLN A 23 21.74 11.27 -19.76
N SER A 24 21.84 10.34 -18.74
CA SER A 24 22.09 8.82 -18.81
C SER A 24 22.39 8.02 -17.46
N LEU A 25 22.04 6.70 -17.28
CA LEU A 25 22.60 5.62 -16.33
C LEU A 25 21.83 4.22 -16.21
N ALA A 26 22.36 3.16 -15.51
CA ALA A 26 21.83 1.73 -15.43
C ALA A 26 22.16 0.86 -14.11
N PRO A 27 21.57 -0.36 -13.84
CA PRO A 27 21.50 -1.05 -12.49
C PRO A 27 22.16 -2.48 -12.25
N ARG A 28 21.97 -3.12 -11.05
CA ARG A 28 22.71 -4.29 -10.40
C ARG A 28 21.85 -5.45 -9.76
N ALA A 29 22.42 -6.34 -8.90
CA ALA A 29 21.88 -7.61 -8.32
C ALA A 29 22.04 -7.79 -6.76
N GLU A 30 21.47 -8.86 -6.16
CA GLU A 30 21.09 -9.07 -4.72
C GLU A 30 22.18 -9.52 -3.67
N GLY A 31 21.81 -9.67 -2.38
CA GLY A 31 22.73 -9.86 -1.22
C GLY A 31 22.17 -10.66 0.01
N PRO A 32 23.03 -10.98 1.01
CA PRO A 32 22.92 -12.21 1.84
C PRO A 32 22.12 -12.13 3.16
N ARG A 33 21.71 -13.30 3.69
CA ARG A 33 21.00 -13.50 4.97
C ARG A 33 21.69 -14.55 5.84
N ILE A 34 22.33 -14.13 6.93
CA ILE A 34 23.32 -14.93 7.66
C ILE A 34 22.83 -15.32 9.07
N TYR A 35 22.72 -16.62 9.36
CA TYR A 35 22.54 -17.12 10.73
C TYR A 35 23.90 -17.50 11.33
N ASN A 36 24.29 -16.87 12.42
CA ASN A 36 25.52 -17.20 13.13
C ASN A 36 25.26 -18.36 14.11
N LEU A 37 25.61 -19.57 13.68
CA LEU A 37 25.62 -20.77 14.51
C LEU A 37 26.90 -20.73 15.36
N PHE A 38 26.76 -20.36 16.63
CA PHE A 38 27.88 -20.24 17.55
C PHE A 38 28.36 -21.62 18.03
N PRO A 39 29.52 -22.14 17.58
CA PRO A 39 29.83 -23.57 17.66
C PRO A 39 29.94 -24.09 19.11
N LEU A 40 30.42 -23.25 20.03
CA LEU A 40 30.50 -23.56 21.47
C LEU A 40 29.14 -23.80 22.15
N LEU A 41 28.06 -23.18 21.67
CA LEU A 41 26.71 -23.34 22.20
C LEU A 41 25.98 -24.59 21.64
N VAL A 42 26.54 -25.21 20.60
CA VAL A 42 25.95 -26.38 19.92
C VAL A 42 26.76 -27.66 20.17
N GLY A 43 28.07 -27.56 20.38
CA GLY A 43 28.92 -28.73 20.65
C GLY A 43 29.49 -29.33 19.37
N GLN A 44 29.22 -30.60 19.09
CA GLN A 44 29.88 -31.35 18.02
C GLN A 44 29.28 -31.12 16.61
N VAL A 45 30.05 -31.40 15.56
CA VAL A 45 29.68 -31.16 14.15
C VAL A 45 28.38 -31.88 13.74
N SER A 46 28.10 -33.08 14.27
CA SER A 46 26.81 -33.76 14.08
C SER A 46 25.63 -32.98 14.69
N ALA A 47 25.84 -32.30 15.83
CA ALA A 47 24.84 -31.42 16.43
C ALA A 47 24.66 -30.11 15.64
N TRP A 48 25.72 -29.57 15.03
CA TRP A 48 25.59 -28.46 14.08
C TRP A 48 24.78 -28.88 12.86
N THR A 49 25.06 -30.09 12.34
CA THR A 49 24.35 -30.68 11.20
C THR A 49 22.86 -30.85 11.50
N ALA A 50 22.51 -31.19 12.75
CA ALA A 50 21.13 -31.31 13.20
C ALA A 50 20.36 -29.97 13.32
N GLU A 51 21.06 -28.84 13.51
CA GLU A 51 20.45 -27.51 13.51
C GLU A 51 20.17 -27.00 12.07
N LEU A 52 20.85 -27.50 11.04
CA LEU A 52 20.73 -27.01 9.66
C LEU A 52 19.29 -26.99 9.10
N PRO A 53 18.44 -28.04 9.28
CA PRO A 53 17.06 -27.99 8.78
C PRO A 53 16.21 -26.92 9.49
N ARG A 54 16.51 -26.64 10.76
CA ARG A 54 15.87 -25.53 11.50
C ARG A 54 16.32 -24.18 10.95
N ILE A 55 17.62 -23.99 10.71
CA ILE A 55 18.18 -22.73 10.20
C ILE A 55 17.70 -22.43 8.77
N ALA A 56 17.63 -23.44 7.90
CA ALA A 56 16.97 -23.32 6.59
C ALA A 56 15.48 -23.03 6.74
N GLY A 57 14.80 -23.67 7.71
CA GLY A 57 13.43 -23.38 8.10
C GLY A 57 13.21 -21.99 8.72
N LEU A 58 14.27 -21.31 9.18
CA LEU A 58 14.26 -19.90 9.55
C LEU A 58 14.48 -18.95 8.35
N GLY A 59 14.54 -19.48 7.12
CA GLY A 59 14.58 -18.72 5.87
C GLY A 59 15.92 -18.04 5.57
N PHE A 60 17.00 -18.36 6.29
CA PHE A 60 18.36 -17.92 5.97
C PHE A 60 18.91 -18.66 4.73
N ASP A 61 19.86 -18.05 4.02
CA ASP A 61 20.62 -18.71 2.94
C ASP A 61 22.10 -18.94 3.28
N TRP A 62 22.61 -18.33 4.35
CA TRP A 62 23.96 -18.57 4.87
C TRP A 62 23.97 -19.02 6.32
N VAL A 63 24.77 -20.04 6.62
CA VAL A 63 25.18 -20.38 7.99
C VAL A 63 26.62 -19.95 8.20
N TYR A 64 26.84 -19.10 9.20
CA TYR A 64 28.14 -18.58 9.58
C TYR A 64 28.62 -19.23 10.88
N LEU A 65 29.77 -19.91 10.78
CA LEU A 65 30.51 -20.45 11.91
C LEU A 65 31.63 -19.49 12.32
N ASN A 66 31.72 -19.19 13.61
CA ASN A 66 32.96 -18.68 14.21
C ASN A 66 34.08 -19.73 14.07
N PRO A 67 35.38 -19.37 14.27
CA PRO A 67 36.47 -20.30 13.99
C PRO A 67 36.32 -21.63 14.75
N PHE A 68 36.21 -22.71 14.00
CA PHE A 68 36.08 -24.08 14.51
C PHE A 68 37.43 -24.80 14.66
N HIS A 69 38.52 -24.12 14.31
CA HIS A 69 39.86 -24.67 14.29
C HIS A 69 40.44 -24.84 15.69
N GLN A 70 41.45 -25.71 15.84
CA GLN A 70 42.06 -25.97 17.14
C GLN A 70 42.60 -24.66 17.72
N THR A 71 42.06 -24.29 18.88
CA THR A 71 42.39 -23.04 19.58
C THR A 71 43.68 -23.12 20.41
N GLY A 72 44.27 -21.96 20.69
CA GLY A 72 45.47 -21.80 21.54
C GLY A 72 45.18 -21.92 23.04
N GLY A 73 46.17 -21.58 23.86
CA GLY A 73 46.12 -21.74 25.31
C GLY A 73 45.00 -20.97 26.02
N SER A 74 44.51 -19.86 25.44
CA SER A 74 43.34 -19.12 25.92
C SER A 74 42.00 -19.79 25.60
N ARG A 75 42.00 -20.84 24.77
CA ARG A 75 40.82 -21.55 24.20
C ARG A 75 39.82 -20.68 23.44
N SER A 76 40.18 -19.41 23.19
CA SER A 76 39.41 -18.44 22.41
C SER A 76 39.31 -18.87 20.95
N LEU A 77 38.12 -18.79 20.36
CA LEU A 77 37.91 -19.17 18.95
C LEU A 77 38.81 -18.37 18.01
N TYR A 78 38.92 -17.05 18.21
CA TYR A 78 39.77 -16.19 17.39
C TYR A 78 41.28 -16.37 17.65
N ALA A 79 41.66 -16.95 18.80
CA ALA A 79 43.01 -17.47 19.03
C ALA A 79 43.18 -18.84 18.34
N VAL A 80 43.11 -18.85 17.00
CA VAL A 80 43.35 -20.05 16.18
C VAL A 80 44.83 -20.44 16.29
N ALA A 81 45.10 -21.66 16.74
CA ALA A 81 46.44 -22.22 16.87
C ALA A 81 46.83 -23.17 15.75
N ASP A 82 45.89 -23.92 15.17
CA ASP A 82 46.12 -24.83 14.05
C ASP A 82 44.89 -24.85 13.12
N THR A 83 45.02 -24.21 11.95
CA THR A 83 44.00 -24.12 10.89
C THR A 83 43.74 -25.43 10.15
N ASP A 84 44.60 -26.44 10.33
CA ASP A 84 44.43 -27.74 9.67
C ASP A 84 43.58 -28.72 10.49
N ARG A 85 43.22 -28.39 11.73
CA ARG A 85 42.55 -29.31 12.65
C ARG A 85 41.25 -28.76 13.22
N LEU A 86 40.28 -29.63 13.47
CA LEU A 86 39.04 -29.32 14.18
C LEU A 86 39.31 -29.29 15.69
N ASP A 87 38.78 -28.30 16.41
CA ASP A 87 38.88 -28.24 17.88
C ASP A 87 38.24 -29.49 18.52
N GLU A 88 38.83 -30.00 19.59
CA GLU A 88 38.35 -31.21 20.28
C GLU A 88 36.91 -31.09 20.79
N ARG A 89 36.45 -29.87 21.10
CA ARG A 89 35.07 -29.57 21.53
C ARG A 89 34.04 -29.90 20.44
N PHE A 90 34.46 -29.93 19.18
CA PHE A 90 33.59 -29.97 18.01
C PHE A 90 33.65 -31.31 17.26
N ARG A 91 34.69 -32.13 17.48
CA ARG A 91 34.89 -33.40 16.75
C ARG A 91 33.91 -34.49 17.18
N ASP A 92 33.14 -35.00 16.22
CA ASP A 92 32.32 -36.21 16.38
C ASP A 92 33.21 -37.43 16.66
N GLN A 93 32.79 -38.29 17.59
CA GLN A 93 33.59 -39.45 18.04
C GLN A 93 33.21 -40.76 17.30
N ASP A 94 32.84 -40.65 16.02
CA ASP A 94 32.41 -41.77 15.17
C ASP A 94 33.58 -42.48 14.43
N GLY A 95 34.78 -41.87 14.44
CA GLY A 95 35.96 -42.34 13.72
C GLY A 95 36.17 -41.70 12.33
N THR A 96 35.28 -40.81 11.90
CA THR A 96 35.47 -39.97 10.70
C THR A 96 36.52 -38.88 10.97
N SER A 97 37.37 -38.60 9.98
CA SER A 97 38.40 -37.54 10.06
C SER A 97 37.83 -36.11 9.95
N ASP A 98 38.41 -35.16 10.69
CA ASP A 98 38.08 -33.73 10.77
C ASP A 98 37.54 -33.11 9.45
N ASP A 99 38.36 -33.03 8.39
CA ASP A 99 37.99 -32.46 7.08
C ASP A 99 36.74 -33.11 6.46
N GLU A 100 36.51 -34.39 6.74
CA GLU A 100 35.36 -35.13 6.23
C GLU A 100 34.11 -34.94 7.10
N GLN A 101 34.26 -34.67 8.41
CA GLN A 101 33.14 -34.20 9.24
C GLN A 101 32.66 -32.83 8.74
N ILE A 102 33.59 -31.88 8.52
CA ILE A 102 33.26 -30.54 8.00
C ILE A 102 32.73 -30.59 6.56
N ARG A 103 33.30 -31.41 5.67
CA ARG A 103 32.77 -31.59 4.30
C ARG A 103 31.34 -32.15 4.30
N ARG A 104 31.03 -33.10 5.20
CA ARG A 104 29.66 -33.62 5.37
C ARG A 104 28.70 -32.55 5.86
N PHE A 105 29.10 -31.73 6.83
CA PHE A 105 28.31 -30.58 7.29
C PHE A 105 28.03 -29.58 6.14
N CYS A 106 29.05 -29.17 5.40
CA CYS A 106 28.90 -28.26 4.25
C CYS A 106 28.03 -28.85 3.13
N ALA A 107 28.15 -30.15 2.86
CA ALA A 107 27.29 -30.84 1.88
C ALA A 107 25.84 -30.96 2.37
N ALA A 108 25.61 -31.23 3.66
CA ALA A 108 24.29 -31.27 4.26
C ALA A 108 23.61 -29.89 4.27
N ALA A 109 24.37 -28.82 4.55
CA ALA A 109 23.89 -27.44 4.46
C ALA A 109 23.44 -27.14 3.02
N ARG A 110 24.30 -27.43 2.04
CA ARG A 110 24.00 -27.22 0.62
C ARG A 110 22.79 -28.02 0.14
N ALA A 111 22.54 -29.22 0.69
CA ALA A 111 21.36 -30.01 0.41
C ALA A 111 20.04 -29.39 0.95
N GLN A 112 20.12 -28.54 1.97
CA GLN A 112 19.00 -27.71 2.46
C GLN A 112 18.96 -26.31 1.80
N GLY A 113 19.80 -26.05 0.80
CA GLY A 113 19.92 -24.75 0.12
C GLY A 113 20.80 -23.72 0.85
N LEU A 114 21.44 -24.10 1.96
CA LEU A 114 22.31 -23.22 2.75
C LEU A 114 23.75 -23.22 2.22
N SER A 115 24.35 -22.04 2.13
CA SER A 115 25.79 -21.85 1.92
C SER A 115 26.51 -21.69 3.26
N VAL A 116 27.74 -22.19 3.39
CA VAL A 116 28.52 -22.08 4.63
C VAL A 116 29.55 -20.95 4.53
N MET A 117 29.60 -20.13 5.58
CA MET A 117 30.57 -19.06 5.79
C MET A 117 31.37 -19.31 7.06
N THR A 118 32.62 -18.87 7.09
CA THR A 118 33.46 -18.88 8.31
C THR A 118 34.25 -17.59 8.44
N ASP A 119 34.78 -17.32 9.63
CA ASP A 119 35.75 -16.24 9.82
C ASP A 119 37.09 -16.54 9.13
N LEU A 120 37.62 -15.51 8.48
CA LEU A 120 38.96 -15.46 7.89
C LEU A 120 39.80 -14.43 8.67
N VAL A 121 40.44 -14.92 9.73
CA VAL A 121 41.31 -14.14 10.61
C VAL A 121 42.73 -14.18 10.04
N VAL A 122 43.22 -13.05 9.53
CA VAL A 122 44.53 -12.95 8.85
C VAL A 122 45.36 -11.73 9.25
N ASN A 123 44.82 -10.87 10.11
CA ASN A 123 45.56 -9.85 10.84
C ASN A 123 46.43 -10.46 11.96
N HIS A 124 45.99 -11.57 12.57
CA HIS A 124 46.69 -12.24 13.66
C HIS A 124 46.45 -13.76 13.69
N THR A 125 47.21 -14.48 14.52
CA THR A 125 46.89 -15.84 14.98
C THR A 125 47.03 -15.94 16.51
N ALA A 126 46.76 -17.11 17.10
CA ALA A 126 47.20 -17.38 18.48
C ALA A 126 48.71 -17.19 18.62
N ARG A 127 49.16 -16.56 19.71
CA ARG A 127 50.58 -16.35 20.03
C ARG A 127 51.30 -17.66 20.39
N ASP A 128 50.56 -18.66 20.86
CA ASP A 128 51.01 -20.05 21.01
C ASP A 128 50.51 -20.98 19.88
N GLY A 129 50.18 -20.41 18.72
CA GLY A 129 49.82 -21.15 17.52
C GLY A 129 50.99 -21.88 16.85
N ALA A 130 50.69 -22.85 15.99
CA ALA A 130 51.68 -23.51 15.14
C ALA A 130 52.36 -22.50 14.21
N LEU A 131 51.59 -21.63 13.54
CA LEU A 131 52.16 -20.62 12.65
C LEU A 131 53.10 -19.64 13.38
N ALA A 132 52.74 -19.21 14.59
CA ALA A 132 53.58 -18.34 15.43
C ALA A 132 54.86 -19.03 15.93
N ARG A 133 54.85 -20.37 16.13
CA ARG A 133 56.07 -21.15 16.45
C ARG A 133 56.95 -21.44 15.23
N ASP A 134 56.32 -21.77 14.11
CA ASP A 134 56.98 -22.43 12.98
C ASP A 134 57.37 -21.42 11.87
N ARG A 135 56.67 -20.27 11.78
CA ARG A 135 56.99 -19.10 10.94
C ARG A 135 56.90 -17.76 11.71
N PRO A 136 57.61 -17.61 12.86
CA PRO A 136 57.65 -16.36 13.62
C PRO A 136 58.30 -15.19 12.85
N ASP A 137 58.88 -15.44 11.68
CA ASP A 137 59.47 -14.42 10.81
C ASP A 137 58.44 -13.66 9.95
N LEU A 138 57.18 -14.11 9.92
CA LEU A 138 56.07 -13.45 9.23
C LEU A 138 55.23 -12.53 10.14
N PHE A 139 55.64 -12.34 11.40
CA PHE A 139 54.91 -11.55 12.39
C PHE A 139 55.60 -10.21 12.65
N LEU A 140 54.79 -9.18 12.97
CA LEU A 140 55.31 -7.90 13.46
C LEU A 140 56.04 -8.09 14.78
N ARG A 141 57.01 -7.20 15.05
CA ARG A 141 57.85 -7.27 16.24
C ARG A 141 57.95 -5.91 16.91
N ASP A 142 57.79 -5.95 18.23
CA ASP A 142 57.93 -4.78 19.08
C ASP A 142 59.40 -4.31 19.19
N ALA A 143 59.62 -3.26 19.98
CA ALA A 143 60.95 -2.67 20.15
C ALA A 143 61.97 -3.59 20.87
N ASP A 144 61.50 -4.59 21.62
CA ASP A 144 62.35 -5.61 22.25
C ASP A 144 62.59 -6.82 21.31
N GLY A 145 61.89 -6.86 20.18
CA GLY A 145 61.99 -7.89 19.15
C GLY A 145 61.06 -9.09 19.38
N GLU A 146 60.19 -9.04 20.38
CA GLU A 146 59.15 -10.04 20.61
C GLU A 146 57.99 -9.84 19.64
N ILE A 147 57.17 -10.89 19.43
CA ILE A 147 56.03 -10.78 18.51
C ILE A 147 55.02 -9.77 19.06
N GLU A 148 54.66 -8.79 18.24
CA GLU A 148 53.71 -7.74 18.62
C GLU A 148 52.28 -8.28 18.69
N SER A 149 51.45 -7.71 19.56
CA SER A 149 50.06 -8.13 19.77
C SER A 149 49.08 -7.07 19.26
N PRO A 150 48.05 -7.47 18.50
CA PRO A 150 47.09 -6.54 17.92
C PRO A 150 46.28 -5.82 19.00
N TYR A 151 45.87 -4.59 18.69
CA TYR A 151 45.07 -3.76 19.61
C TYR A 151 43.92 -3.03 18.92
N ALA A 152 42.91 -2.69 19.70
CA ALA A 152 41.83 -1.75 19.35
C ALA A 152 42.00 -0.41 20.09
N VAL A 153 41.31 0.62 19.60
CA VAL A 153 41.29 1.97 20.17
C VAL A 153 39.82 2.38 20.36
N ASP A 154 39.50 3.05 21.46
CA ASP A 154 38.13 3.55 21.72
C ASP A 154 37.82 4.74 20.78
N PRO A 155 36.68 4.72 20.05
CA PRO A 155 36.36 5.73 19.04
C PRO A 155 35.87 7.07 19.64
N ASP A 156 35.34 7.08 20.87
CA ASP A 156 34.92 8.30 21.57
C ASP A 156 36.07 8.91 22.40
N ASP A 157 37.04 8.09 22.80
CA ASP A 157 38.24 8.52 23.53
C ASP A 157 39.51 7.79 23.01
N PRO A 158 40.18 8.35 21.98
CA PRO A 158 41.35 7.71 21.35
C PRO A 158 42.60 7.61 22.23
N SER A 159 42.52 7.99 23.52
CA SER A 159 43.57 7.71 24.51
C SER A 159 43.52 6.29 25.07
N LYS A 160 42.36 5.62 25.05
CA LYS A 160 42.20 4.24 25.53
C LYS A 160 42.55 3.24 24.43
N ARG A 161 43.29 2.18 24.78
CA ARG A 161 43.64 1.09 23.87
C ARG A 161 43.50 -0.26 24.55
N THR A 162 42.93 -1.22 23.85
CA THR A 162 42.73 -2.60 24.31
C THR A 162 43.66 -3.52 23.53
N VAL A 163 44.69 -4.06 24.19
CA VAL A 163 45.75 -4.87 23.56
C VAL A 163 45.50 -6.36 23.86
N TRP A 164 45.47 -7.20 22.82
CA TRP A 164 45.12 -8.62 22.93
C TRP A 164 46.39 -9.49 23.01
N GLY A 165 46.96 -9.58 24.21
CA GLY A 165 48.30 -10.16 24.45
C GLY A 165 48.48 -11.66 24.14
N ASP A 166 47.39 -12.44 24.03
CA ASP A 166 47.41 -13.85 23.61
C ASP A 166 47.37 -14.03 22.09
N LEU A 167 47.24 -12.94 21.33
CA LEU A 167 47.25 -12.89 19.87
C LEU A 167 48.58 -12.32 19.35
N ALA A 168 48.93 -12.67 18.11
CA ALA A 168 50.19 -12.34 17.46
C ALA A 168 49.95 -11.68 16.09
N GLU A 169 50.38 -10.45 15.88
CA GLU A 169 50.07 -9.63 14.69
C GLU A 169 51.03 -9.87 13.50
N LEU A 170 50.52 -9.80 12.28
CA LEU A 170 51.19 -10.28 11.06
C LEU A 170 51.81 -9.15 10.19
N ASP A 171 53.05 -9.35 9.73
CA ASP A 171 53.81 -8.36 8.95
C ASP A 171 53.36 -8.29 7.49
N TYR A 172 52.51 -7.31 7.19
CA TYR A 172 52.15 -6.92 5.83
C TYR A 172 52.90 -5.67 5.34
N HIS A 173 53.80 -5.09 6.13
CA HIS A 173 54.56 -3.90 5.77
C HIS A 173 55.76 -4.23 4.89
N THR A 174 56.47 -5.33 5.16
CA THR A 174 57.57 -5.75 4.28
C THR A 174 57.06 -6.54 3.07
N ASP A 175 57.63 -6.27 1.88
CA ASP A 175 57.20 -6.93 0.64
C ASP A 175 57.37 -8.46 0.67
N LYS A 176 58.39 -8.96 1.40
CA LYS A 176 58.64 -10.40 1.55
C LYS A 176 57.55 -11.07 2.40
N SER A 177 57.35 -10.62 3.64
CA SER A 177 56.36 -11.19 4.55
C SER A 177 54.96 -11.07 3.97
N ARG A 178 54.62 -9.91 3.39
CA ARG A 178 53.36 -9.69 2.68
C ARG A 178 53.12 -10.73 1.58
N THR A 179 54.12 -11.01 0.74
CA THR A 179 53.99 -11.99 -0.35
C THR A 179 53.82 -13.41 0.17
N GLU A 180 54.61 -13.82 1.18
CA GLU A 180 54.53 -15.17 1.75
C GLU A 180 53.24 -15.42 2.53
N LEU A 181 52.75 -14.43 3.28
CA LEU A 181 51.45 -14.50 3.96
C LEU A 181 50.29 -14.55 2.97
N THR A 182 50.33 -13.73 1.92
CA THR A 182 49.31 -13.75 0.86
C THR A 182 49.23 -15.15 0.21
N ALA A 183 50.37 -15.80 -0.02
CA ALA A 183 50.40 -17.18 -0.53
C ALA A 183 49.86 -18.21 0.48
N LEU A 184 50.22 -18.10 1.76
CA LEU A 184 49.76 -19.00 2.83
C LEU A 184 48.23 -18.92 3.01
N TRP A 185 47.69 -17.70 3.13
CA TRP A 185 46.25 -17.50 3.31
C TRP A 185 45.45 -17.86 2.05
N SER A 186 46.00 -17.67 0.86
CA SER A 186 45.40 -18.20 -0.38
C SER A 186 45.26 -19.74 -0.34
N GLY A 187 46.28 -20.44 0.16
CA GLY A 187 46.24 -21.90 0.31
C GLY A 187 45.17 -22.37 1.31
N TYR A 188 45.06 -21.71 2.45
CA TYR A 188 44.05 -21.98 3.48
C TYR A 188 42.62 -21.73 2.96
N VAL A 189 42.38 -20.59 2.29
CA VAL A 189 41.09 -20.25 1.68
C VAL A 189 40.68 -21.30 0.64
N ASN A 190 41.60 -21.72 -0.23
CA ASN A 190 41.33 -22.76 -1.22
C ASN A 190 40.94 -24.11 -0.56
N ARG A 191 41.64 -24.53 0.50
CA ARG A 191 41.28 -25.77 1.22
C ARG A 191 39.87 -25.67 1.83
N LEU A 192 39.47 -24.52 2.38
CA LEU A 192 38.12 -24.35 2.90
C LEU A 192 37.05 -24.38 1.78
N GLN A 193 37.35 -23.84 0.60
CA GLN A 193 36.51 -24.01 -0.60
C GLN A 193 36.38 -25.50 -1.00
N ASP A 194 37.46 -26.28 -0.95
CA ASP A 194 37.45 -27.75 -1.18
C ASP A 194 36.71 -28.55 -0.09
N LEU A 195 36.52 -27.99 1.11
CA LEU A 195 35.59 -28.53 2.13
C LEU A 195 34.13 -28.11 1.87
N GLY A 196 33.88 -27.19 0.93
CA GLY A 196 32.55 -26.73 0.53
C GLY A 196 32.11 -25.40 1.13
N VAL A 197 32.99 -24.68 1.84
CA VAL A 197 32.76 -23.31 2.35
C VAL A 197 32.71 -22.34 1.16
N ALA A 198 31.75 -21.42 1.17
CA ALA A 198 31.43 -20.57 0.01
C ALA A 198 31.67 -19.06 0.24
N GLY A 199 32.10 -18.64 1.43
CA GLY A 199 32.37 -17.23 1.73
C GLY A 199 32.98 -17.00 3.11
N PHE A 200 33.38 -15.75 3.36
CA PHE A 200 34.15 -15.37 4.54
C PHE A 200 33.72 -14.02 5.14
N ARG A 201 33.66 -13.96 6.48
CA ARG A 201 33.78 -12.69 7.24
C ARG A 201 35.27 -12.43 7.45
N CYS A 202 35.75 -11.25 7.04
CA CYS A 202 37.12 -10.81 7.26
C CYS A 202 37.17 -9.89 8.48
N ASP A 203 37.71 -10.43 9.58
CA ASP A 203 37.81 -9.78 10.90
C ASP A 203 38.73 -8.54 10.87
N ALA A 204 38.31 -7.45 11.54
CA ALA A 204 39.06 -6.20 11.69
C ALA A 204 39.80 -5.71 10.40
N ALA A 205 39.16 -5.87 9.24
CA ALA A 205 39.82 -5.89 7.93
C ALA A 205 40.59 -4.61 7.58
N TYR A 206 40.17 -3.46 8.13
CA TYR A 206 40.80 -2.16 7.93
C TYR A 206 42.25 -2.05 8.44
N LYS A 207 42.70 -2.97 9.31
CA LYS A 207 44.08 -3.01 9.82
C LYS A 207 45.06 -3.66 8.83
N VAL A 208 44.58 -4.51 7.92
CA VAL A 208 45.41 -5.20 6.93
C VAL A 208 45.47 -4.35 5.63
N PRO A 209 46.67 -4.07 5.06
CA PRO A 209 46.80 -3.20 3.91
C PRO A 209 45.97 -3.64 2.68
N ALA A 210 45.22 -2.71 2.08
CA ALA A 210 44.36 -2.95 0.92
C ALA A 210 44.98 -3.70 -0.29
N PRO A 211 46.30 -3.66 -0.58
CA PRO A 211 46.90 -4.54 -1.58
C PRO A 211 46.74 -6.04 -1.26
N VAL A 212 46.91 -6.44 0.01
CA VAL A 212 46.80 -7.84 0.45
C VAL A 212 45.41 -8.39 0.16
N TRP A 213 44.38 -7.64 0.56
CA TRP A 213 42.99 -8.01 0.32
C TRP A 213 42.66 -8.14 -1.17
N ARG A 214 43.19 -7.24 -2.01
CA ARG A 214 42.98 -7.32 -3.47
C ARG A 214 43.56 -8.61 -4.06
N ASP A 215 44.74 -9.02 -3.60
CA ASP A 215 45.42 -10.22 -4.08
C ASP A 215 44.72 -11.50 -3.56
N LEU A 216 44.33 -11.55 -2.27
CA LEU A 216 43.60 -12.67 -1.66
C LEU A 216 42.20 -12.87 -2.27
N ILE A 217 41.40 -11.81 -2.36
CA ILE A 217 40.04 -11.85 -2.93
C ILE A 217 40.12 -12.20 -4.42
N GLY A 218 41.11 -11.64 -5.14
CA GLY A 218 41.37 -11.95 -6.54
C GLY A 218 41.71 -13.43 -6.78
N ALA A 219 42.53 -14.03 -5.91
CA ALA A 219 42.86 -15.45 -5.97
C ALA A 219 41.64 -16.35 -5.71
N ALA A 220 40.90 -16.10 -4.62
CA ALA A 220 39.76 -16.92 -4.21
C ALA A 220 38.60 -16.86 -5.22
N LYS A 221 38.33 -15.70 -5.81
CA LYS A 221 37.30 -15.52 -6.87
C LYS A 221 37.77 -16.01 -8.25
N ALA A 222 39.07 -16.28 -8.45
CA ALA A 222 39.56 -16.96 -9.65
C ALA A 222 39.33 -18.48 -9.59
N VAL A 223 39.16 -19.05 -8.38
CA VAL A 223 38.77 -20.44 -8.16
C VAL A 223 37.24 -20.59 -8.21
N GLU A 224 36.51 -19.83 -7.37
CA GLU A 224 35.05 -19.80 -7.36
C GLU A 224 34.56 -18.34 -7.45
N PRO A 225 34.15 -17.87 -8.65
CA PRO A 225 33.68 -16.49 -8.86
C PRO A 225 32.51 -16.05 -7.97
N GLY A 226 31.69 -16.98 -7.50
CA GLY A 226 30.61 -16.73 -6.54
C GLY A 226 31.05 -16.55 -5.08
N CYS A 227 32.32 -16.78 -4.75
CA CYS A 227 32.81 -16.74 -3.37
C CYS A 227 32.70 -15.32 -2.78
N LEU A 228 32.03 -15.19 -1.62
CA LEU A 228 31.68 -13.90 -1.02
C LEU A 228 32.69 -13.48 0.07
N PHE A 229 33.14 -12.23 0.04
CA PHE A 229 34.01 -11.61 1.05
C PHE A 229 33.37 -10.36 1.66
N ALA A 230 33.08 -10.43 2.97
CA ALA A 230 32.53 -9.30 3.74
C ALA A 230 33.58 -8.76 4.72
N ALA A 231 33.97 -7.50 4.58
CA ALA A 231 34.92 -6.81 5.46
C ALA A 231 34.24 -6.29 6.72
N GLU A 232 34.86 -6.52 7.88
CA GLU A 232 34.51 -5.77 9.08
C GLU A 232 35.22 -4.41 9.09
N THR A 233 34.43 -3.34 9.17
CA THR A 233 34.87 -1.93 9.24
C THR A 233 34.26 -1.20 10.44
N LEU A 234 34.07 -1.92 11.54
CA LEU A 234 33.49 -1.38 12.77
C LEU A 234 34.57 -0.65 13.58
N GLY A 235 34.25 0.56 14.07
CA GLY A 235 35.15 1.35 14.94
C GLY A 235 36.31 2.08 14.25
N CYS A 236 36.39 2.10 12.90
CA CYS A 236 37.39 2.88 12.17
C CYS A 236 36.84 4.24 11.68
N THR A 237 37.73 5.13 11.23
CA THR A 237 37.34 6.42 10.63
C THR A 237 36.70 6.25 9.26
N PHE A 238 36.05 7.31 8.77
CA PHE A 238 35.42 7.30 7.45
C PHE A 238 36.45 7.07 6.33
N GLU A 239 37.59 7.75 6.41
CA GLU A 239 38.64 7.72 5.39
C GLU A 239 39.33 6.34 5.33
N GLU A 240 39.45 5.64 6.47
CA GLU A 240 39.92 4.24 6.54
C GLU A 240 38.89 3.26 5.96
N ALA A 241 37.59 3.44 6.26
CA ALA A 241 36.53 2.62 5.68
C ALA A 241 36.47 2.78 4.14
N GLN A 242 36.59 4.01 3.63
CA GLN A 242 36.65 4.30 2.20
C GLN A 242 37.89 3.68 1.53
N ALA A 243 39.06 3.71 2.18
CA ALA A 243 40.27 3.08 1.66
C ALA A 243 40.17 1.54 1.64
N THR A 244 39.61 0.94 2.68
CA THR A 244 39.43 -0.52 2.82
C THR A 244 38.45 -1.05 1.77
N ALA A 245 37.33 -0.36 1.56
CA ALA A 245 36.35 -0.70 0.53
C ALA A 245 36.96 -0.71 -0.89
N GLY A 246 37.95 0.16 -1.16
CA GLY A 246 38.74 0.19 -2.40
C GLY A 246 39.66 -1.02 -2.66
N ALA A 247 39.68 -2.01 -1.78
CA ALA A 247 40.38 -3.28 -2.00
C ALA A 247 39.65 -4.22 -2.98
N GLY A 248 38.32 -4.15 -3.07
CA GLY A 248 37.49 -5.05 -3.89
C GLY A 248 36.62 -6.04 -3.09
N PHE A 249 36.27 -5.70 -1.85
CA PHE A 249 35.29 -6.45 -1.05
C PHE A 249 33.88 -6.37 -1.66
N ASP A 250 33.06 -7.40 -1.41
CA ASP A 250 31.66 -7.43 -1.85
C ASP A 250 30.76 -6.61 -0.91
N TYR A 251 31.02 -6.66 0.40
CA TYR A 251 30.22 -6.05 1.46
C TYR A 251 31.08 -5.50 2.61
N LEU A 252 30.56 -4.51 3.34
CA LEU A 252 31.11 -3.96 4.59
C LEU A 252 30.14 -4.13 5.76
N PHE A 253 30.58 -4.54 6.94
CA PHE A 253 29.74 -4.45 8.15
C PHE A 253 29.66 -3.00 8.65
N ASN A 254 28.44 -2.51 8.93
CA ASN A 254 28.19 -1.13 9.34
C ASN A 254 27.69 -1.00 10.79
N SER A 255 27.70 0.23 11.30
CA SER A 255 27.43 0.55 12.71
C SER A 255 25.94 0.57 13.10
N PHE A 256 25.04 -0.05 12.34
CA PHE A 256 23.59 -0.01 12.58
C PHE A 256 23.21 -0.41 14.02
N ALA A 257 23.85 -1.44 14.58
CA ALA A 257 23.51 -1.99 15.90
C ALA A 257 23.61 -0.96 17.04
N TRP A 258 24.45 0.07 16.92
CA TRP A 258 24.62 1.15 17.89
C TRP A 258 23.80 2.41 17.56
N TRP A 259 23.07 2.43 16.45
CA TRP A 259 22.31 3.61 16.05
C TRP A 259 21.01 3.75 16.87
N ASP A 260 20.86 4.93 17.48
CA ASP A 260 19.71 5.39 18.27
C ASP A 260 18.45 5.67 17.41
N LEU A 261 18.57 5.50 16.09
CA LEU A 261 17.55 5.77 15.07
C LEU A 261 17.15 7.27 14.95
N ARG A 262 17.78 8.15 15.72
CA ARG A 262 17.45 9.59 15.85
C ARG A 262 18.56 10.52 15.37
N ALA A 263 19.83 10.22 15.66
CA ALA A 263 20.95 11.02 15.20
C ALA A 263 21.19 10.87 13.67
N PRO A 264 21.68 11.90 12.96
CA PRO A 264 21.85 11.87 11.51
C PRO A 264 23.08 11.06 11.04
N TRP A 265 24.05 10.80 11.93
CA TRP A 265 25.38 10.30 11.56
C TRP A 265 25.35 8.98 10.78
N ALA A 266 24.44 8.05 11.09
CA ALA A 266 24.36 6.75 10.41
C ALA A 266 23.99 6.90 8.93
N LEU A 267 23.23 7.95 8.59
CA LEU A 267 22.79 8.23 7.22
C LEU A 267 23.79 9.11 6.48
N GLU A 268 24.52 9.98 7.17
CA GLU A 268 25.67 10.70 6.59
C GLU A 268 26.84 9.75 6.29
N GLN A 269 27.10 8.77 7.17
CA GLN A 269 28.03 7.67 6.93
C GLN A 269 27.59 6.84 5.72
N TYR A 270 26.32 6.40 5.69
CA TYR A 270 25.73 5.66 4.58
C TYR A 270 25.83 6.40 3.25
N ASP A 271 25.40 7.67 3.20
CA ASP A 271 25.31 8.45 1.97
C ASP A 271 26.68 8.63 1.29
N ARG A 272 27.71 8.89 2.12
CA ARG A 272 29.10 8.98 1.68
C ARG A 272 29.72 7.61 1.32
N LEU A 273 29.39 6.50 2.00
CA LEU A 273 30.00 5.17 1.74
C LEU A 273 29.36 4.39 0.57
N ARG A 274 28.04 4.48 0.36
CA ARG A 274 27.32 3.65 -0.63
C ARG A 274 27.81 3.77 -2.07
N VAL A 275 28.50 4.88 -2.41
CA VAL A 275 29.11 5.10 -3.72
C VAL A 275 30.42 4.31 -3.92
N VAL A 276 30.88 3.61 -2.88
CA VAL A 276 32.10 2.79 -2.86
C VAL A 276 31.74 1.30 -2.80
N ALA A 277 31.04 0.85 -1.75
CA ALA A 277 30.68 -0.56 -1.56
C ALA A 277 29.34 -0.76 -0.81
N PRO A 278 28.63 -1.90 -1.01
CA PRO A 278 27.46 -2.31 -0.23
C PRO A 278 27.74 -2.63 1.24
N SER A 279 26.69 -2.73 2.06
CA SER A 279 26.80 -2.96 3.50
C SER A 279 25.95 -4.11 4.06
N ILE A 280 26.28 -4.57 5.28
CA ILE A 280 25.55 -5.58 6.08
C ILE A 280 25.26 -5.00 7.47
N ALA A 281 24.06 -5.26 8.01
CA ALA A 281 23.64 -4.87 9.36
C ALA A 281 23.17 -6.07 10.21
N PHE A 282 23.06 -5.86 11.52
CA PHE A 282 22.69 -6.87 12.52
C PHE A 282 22.02 -6.19 13.73
N PRO A 283 21.14 -6.87 14.49
CA PRO A 283 20.52 -6.31 15.70
C PRO A 283 21.53 -6.22 16.86
N GLU A 284 22.35 -7.27 16.96
CA GLU A 284 23.46 -7.53 17.87
C GLU A 284 24.36 -8.58 17.20
N ASN A 285 25.59 -8.76 17.69
CA ASN A 285 26.48 -9.86 17.31
C ASN A 285 26.91 -10.65 18.56
N HIS A 286 27.81 -11.63 18.40
CA HIS A 286 28.26 -12.48 19.52
C HIS A 286 29.21 -11.77 20.51
N ASP A 287 29.87 -10.68 20.11
CA ASP A 287 30.79 -9.90 20.96
C ASP A 287 30.09 -8.79 21.77
N MET A 288 28.79 -8.56 21.53
CA MET A 288 27.96 -7.60 22.26
C MET A 288 27.29 -8.22 23.49
N ALA A 289 26.85 -7.36 24.41
CA ALA A 289 25.84 -7.74 25.39
C ALA A 289 24.52 -8.13 24.67
N ARG A 290 23.78 -9.09 25.23
CA ARG A 290 22.52 -9.56 24.65
C ARG A 290 21.43 -8.53 24.87
N LEU A 291 20.72 -8.15 23.81
CA LEU A 291 19.67 -7.13 23.87
C LEU A 291 18.54 -7.51 24.84
N ALA A 292 18.29 -8.80 25.06
CA ALA A 292 17.30 -9.31 26.01
C ALA A 292 17.68 -9.11 27.49
N ALA A 293 18.96 -8.86 27.82
CA ALA A 293 19.43 -8.74 29.20
C ALA A 293 19.14 -7.36 29.83
N ASP A 294 19.10 -6.31 29.00
CA ASP A 294 18.98 -4.91 29.44
C ASP A 294 17.55 -4.35 29.29
N LEU A 295 16.54 -5.22 29.14
CA LEU A 295 15.14 -4.85 28.89
C LEU A 295 14.23 -5.15 30.09
N ASP A 296 13.66 -4.11 30.69
CA ASP A 296 12.61 -4.21 31.71
C ASP A 296 11.26 -4.61 31.09
N GLY A 297 10.62 -5.68 31.60
CA GLY A 297 9.28 -6.09 31.17
C GLY A 297 8.90 -7.51 31.56
N ASP A 298 7.80 -8.00 31.00
CA ASP A 298 7.50 -9.43 30.93
C ASP A 298 8.06 -10.06 29.64
N ALA A 299 7.92 -11.38 29.52
CA ALA A 299 8.41 -12.12 28.35
C ALA A 299 7.82 -11.62 27.02
N GLU A 300 6.56 -11.16 26.99
CA GLU A 300 5.94 -10.70 25.76
C GLU A 300 6.45 -9.31 25.35
N ALA A 301 6.71 -8.44 26.32
CA ALA A 301 7.35 -7.13 26.11
C ALA A 301 8.77 -7.28 25.55
N VAL A 302 9.59 -8.15 26.14
CA VAL A 302 10.95 -8.42 25.65
C VAL A 302 10.92 -9.06 24.26
N ALA A 303 10.04 -10.05 24.03
CA ALA A 303 9.86 -10.67 22.72
C ALA A 303 9.56 -9.65 21.61
N ARG A 304 8.70 -8.65 21.89
CA ARG A 304 8.37 -7.57 20.95
C ARG A 304 9.59 -6.72 20.58
N HIS A 305 10.43 -6.35 21.55
CA HIS A 305 11.64 -5.56 21.26
C HIS A 305 12.63 -6.34 20.38
N LEU A 306 12.76 -7.65 20.60
CA LEU A 306 13.64 -8.51 19.79
C LEU A 306 13.12 -8.64 18.35
N LYS A 307 11.80 -8.85 18.17
CA LYS A 307 11.14 -8.82 16.86
C LYS A 307 11.43 -7.48 16.14
N ALA A 308 11.35 -6.37 16.86
CA ALA A 308 11.67 -5.04 16.31
C ALA A 308 13.12 -4.92 15.83
N ARG A 309 14.12 -5.01 16.73
CA ARG A 309 15.50 -4.61 16.39
C ARG A 309 16.08 -5.45 15.26
N TYR A 310 15.71 -6.73 15.16
CA TYR A 310 16.12 -7.60 14.07
C TYR A 310 15.53 -7.19 12.72
N ALA A 311 14.25 -6.84 12.68
CA ALA A 311 13.60 -6.37 11.48
C ALA A 311 14.17 -5.03 10.97
N LEU A 312 14.66 -4.15 11.84
CA LEU A 312 15.32 -2.91 11.39
C LEU A 312 16.67 -3.21 10.74
N ALA A 313 17.49 -4.04 11.38
CA ALA A 313 18.76 -4.49 10.84
C ALA A 313 18.58 -5.19 9.49
N ALA A 314 17.50 -5.97 9.34
CA ALA A 314 17.17 -6.66 8.10
C ALA A 314 16.88 -5.74 6.91
N PHE A 315 16.68 -4.43 7.08
CA PHE A 315 16.33 -3.54 5.95
C PHE A 315 17.09 -2.22 5.89
N PHE A 316 18.07 -1.99 6.78
CA PHE A 316 18.99 -0.85 6.70
C PHE A 316 20.12 -1.02 5.66
N SER A 317 20.46 -2.26 5.29
CA SER A 317 21.69 -2.66 4.56
C SER A 317 21.43 -3.66 3.42
N ALA A 318 22.40 -3.94 2.54
CA ALA A 318 22.33 -4.96 1.48
C ALA A 318 22.54 -6.42 1.93
N GLY A 319 22.76 -6.66 3.23
CA GLY A 319 22.61 -7.98 3.84
C GLY A 319 22.28 -7.88 5.34
N VAL A 320 21.93 -9.02 5.95
CA VAL A 320 21.59 -9.12 7.37
C VAL A 320 22.28 -10.31 8.06
N LEU A 321 22.58 -10.17 9.36
CA LEU A 321 23.04 -11.25 10.24
C LEU A 321 22.19 -11.35 11.52
N MET A 322 22.01 -12.57 12.06
CA MET A 322 21.42 -12.83 13.39
C MET A 322 22.21 -13.92 14.15
N PRO A 323 22.51 -13.75 15.45
CA PRO A 323 23.11 -14.79 16.29
C PRO A 323 22.10 -15.78 16.89
N ILE A 324 22.54 -17.03 17.08
CA ILE A 324 21.77 -18.08 17.77
C ILE A 324 21.31 -17.67 19.18
N GLY A 325 20.11 -18.08 19.56
CA GLY A 325 19.49 -17.79 20.86
C GLY A 325 18.89 -16.38 20.94
N TYR A 326 18.98 -15.58 19.88
CA TYR A 326 18.26 -14.30 19.79
C TYR A 326 16.76 -14.57 19.64
N GLU A 327 16.41 -15.63 18.91
CA GLU A 327 15.03 -16.07 18.71
C GLU A 327 14.32 -16.51 20.00
N TRP A 328 15.06 -16.82 21.08
CA TRP A 328 14.52 -17.21 22.39
C TRP A 328 14.77 -16.20 23.51
N GLY A 329 15.28 -15.01 23.17
CA GLY A 329 15.57 -13.96 24.15
C GLY A 329 16.60 -14.34 25.21
N TYR A 330 17.67 -15.06 24.83
CA TYR A 330 18.75 -15.40 25.76
C TYR A 330 19.48 -14.14 26.24
N ALA A 331 19.64 -14.02 27.56
CA ALA A 331 20.29 -12.89 28.22
C ALA A 331 21.79 -13.12 28.48
N LYS A 332 22.28 -14.37 28.43
CA LYS A 332 23.72 -14.67 28.60
C LYS A 332 24.53 -14.42 27.32
N SER A 333 25.62 -13.66 27.42
CA SER A 333 26.54 -13.36 26.32
C SER A 333 27.24 -14.60 25.76
N LEU A 334 27.46 -14.63 24.44
CA LEU A 334 28.10 -15.73 23.72
C LEU A 334 29.63 -15.61 23.77
N HIS A 335 30.21 -15.67 24.97
CA HIS A 335 31.65 -15.52 25.15
C HIS A 335 32.44 -16.61 24.41
N VAL A 336 33.40 -16.22 23.57
CA VAL A 336 34.24 -17.07 22.70
C VAL A 336 35.20 -18.04 23.42
N VAL A 337 35.04 -18.21 24.73
CA VAL A 337 35.84 -19.08 25.61
C VAL A 337 34.93 -19.86 26.56
N GLU A 338 34.09 -19.15 27.30
CA GLU A 338 33.32 -19.68 28.43
C GLU A 338 31.97 -20.31 28.05
N THR A 339 31.48 -20.05 26.82
CA THR A 339 30.22 -20.66 26.35
C THR A 339 30.38 -22.17 26.21
N THR A 340 29.38 -22.92 26.69
CA THR A 340 29.23 -24.36 26.48
C THR A 340 27.77 -24.68 26.11
N PRO A 341 27.42 -25.90 25.65
CA PRO A 341 26.03 -26.25 25.32
C PRO A 341 25.06 -26.12 26.51
N GLU A 342 25.54 -26.27 27.74
CA GLU A 342 24.78 -26.07 28.99
C GLU A 342 24.39 -24.60 29.23
N ALA A 343 24.95 -23.64 28.48
CA ALA A 343 24.55 -22.23 28.54
C ALA A 343 23.20 -21.95 27.86
N ARG A 344 22.63 -22.90 27.09
CA ARG A 344 21.29 -22.76 26.48
C ARG A 344 20.21 -22.60 27.56
N GLU A 345 19.42 -21.53 27.46
CA GLU A 345 18.44 -21.16 28.47
C GLU A 345 17.07 -21.81 28.19
N SER A 346 16.68 -22.81 28.98
CA SER A 346 15.63 -23.76 28.63
C SER A 346 14.18 -23.33 28.89
N SER A 347 13.94 -22.15 29.48
CA SER A 347 12.59 -21.62 29.73
C SER A 347 12.61 -20.10 29.97
N THR A 348 13.01 -19.32 28.96
CA THR A 348 12.87 -17.84 28.96
C THR A 348 11.40 -17.39 28.89
N GLY A 349 10.50 -18.23 28.39
CA GLY A 349 9.12 -17.87 28.08
C GLY A 349 8.97 -17.12 26.75
N ILE A 350 10.05 -17.00 25.97
CA ILE A 350 10.13 -16.24 24.72
C ILE A 350 10.44 -17.21 23.57
N ASP A 351 9.65 -17.14 22.50
CA ASP A 351 10.04 -17.67 21.19
C ASP A 351 9.53 -16.73 20.09
N ILE A 352 10.46 -16.27 19.25
CA ILE A 352 10.22 -15.46 18.06
C ILE A 352 10.75 -16.14 16.80
N SER A 353 11.04 -17.44 16.84
CA SER A 353 11.53 -18.26 15.71
C SER A 353 10.63 -18.13 14.49
N THR A 354 9.31 -18.25 14.66
CA THR A 354 8.35 -18.00 13.57
C THR A 354 8.55 -16.62 12.97
N TYR A 355 8.71 -15.58 13.80
CA TYR A 355 8.98 -14.22 13.34
C TYR A 355 10.34 -14.05 12.64
N VAL A 356 11.32 -14.91 12.93
CA VAL A 356 12.64 -14.92 12.27
C VAL A 356 12.58 -15.69 10.94
N THR A 357 11.85 -16.82 10.88
CA THR A 357 11.33 -17.39 9.61
C THR A 357 10.50 -16.37 8.84
N ALA A 358 9.98 -15.37 9.54
CA ALA A 358 9.23 -14.25 9.02
C ALA A 358 10.10 -12.99 8.71
N ILE A 359 11.42 -12.91 9.05
CA ILE A 359 12.34 -11.77 8.72
C ILE A 359 13.47 -12.08 7.70
N ASN A 360 13.82 -13.33 7.40
CA ASN A 360 14.92 -13.63 6.45
C ASN A 360 14.66 -13.60 4.94
N ALA A 361 13.86 -14.49 4.36
CA ALA A 361 13.79 -14.69 2.91
C ALA A 361 13.25 -13.61 1.96
N LEU A 362 12.51 -12.56 2.37
CA LEU A 362 12.07 -11.47 1.48
C LEU A 362 12.48 -9.99 1.76
N ARG A 363 13.62 -9.68 2.40
CA ARG A 363 14.83 -10.49 2.38
C ARG A 363 15.41 -10.51 0.98
N ALA A 364 15.81 -11.70 0.51
CA ALA A 364 16.18 -11.96 -0.87
C ALA A 364 15.16 -11.45 -1.90
N GLU A 365 13.85 -11.54 -1.65
CA GLU A 365 12.88 -11.04 -2.63
C GLU A 365 12.76 -9.49 -2.70
N LEU A 366 13.30 -8.67 -1.77
CA LEU A 366 13.28 -7.20 -1.87
C LEU A 366 14.55 -6.66 -2.58
N SER A 367 14.44 -6.38 -3.88
CA SER A 367 15.54 -5.85 -4.71
C SER A 367 16.28 -4.65 -4.10
N ALA A 368 15.56 -3.64 -3.62
CA ALA A 368 16.17 -2.45 -3.00
C ALA A 368 16.57 -2.63 -1.52
N ALA A 369 16.13 -3.70 -0.85
CA ALA A 369 16.77 -4.13 0.40
C ALA A 369 18.13 -4.73 0.10
N ASN A 370 18.28 -5.41 -1.03
CA ASN A 370 19.47 -6.18 -1.41
C ASN A 370 20.53 -5.41 -2.20
N VAL A 371 20.34 -4.12 -2.49
CA VAL A 371 21.35 -3.29 -3.18
C VAL A 371 21.54 -1.93 -2.50
N GLU A 372 22.76 -1.41 -2.47
CA GLU A 372 23.13 -0.16 -1.79
C GLU A 372 22.85 1.10 -2.62
N GLY A 373 21.58 1.35 -2.95
CA GLY A 373 21.17 2.63 -3.54
C GLY A 373 20.97 3.72 -2.48
N ALA A 374 20.48 4.90 -2.91
CA ALA A 374 20.47 6.09 -2.06
C ALA A 374 19.44 6.03 -0.93
N GLN A 375 19.85 6.34 0.30
CA GLN A 375 19.03 6.27 1.50
C GLN A 375 18.97 7.63 2.21
N ALA A 376 17.79 7.99 2.71
CA ALA A 376 17.52 9.18 3.49
C ALA A 376 16.43 8.90 4.53
N ARG A 377 16.56 9.45 5.73
CA ARG A 377 15.42 9.57 6.66
C ARG A 377 14.49 10.65 6.12
N ILE A 378 13.21 10.31 6.07
CA ILE A 378 12.15 11.23 5.64
C ILE A 378 11.25 11.68 6.80
N SER A 379 11.28 11.00 7.96
CA SER A 379 10.71 11.53 9.23
C SER A 379 11.52 12.70 9.79
N ALA A 380 10.93 13.47 10.71
CA ALA A 380 11.65 14.53 11.43
C ALA A 380 12.64 13.93 12.45
N PRO A 381 13.75 14.63 12.80
CA PRO A 381 14.75 14.09 13.73
C PRO A 381 14.25 13.85 15.15
N ASP A 382 13.27 14.66 15.55
CA ASP A 382 12.61 14.75 16.85
C ASP A 382 11.24 14.06 16.89
N ALA A 383 10.82 13.41 15.78
CA ALA A 383 9.63 12.58 15.78
C ALA A 383 9.81 11.35 16.70
N ASP A 384 8.71 10.87 17.26
CA ASP A 384 8.70 9.65 18.07
C ASP A 384 8.72 8.37 17.22
N PHE A 385 8.64 8.49 15.89
CA PHE A 385 8.85 7.40 14.93
C PHE A 385 10.04 7.67 14.00
N VAL A 386 10.54 6.57 13.44
CA VAL A 386 11.59 6.53 12.42
C VAL A 386 10.95 6.24 11.06
N ALA A 387 11.42 6.87 9.97
CA ALA A 387 11.03 6.51 8.60
C ALA A 387 12.20 6.68 7.61
N LEU A 388 12.73 5.56 7.09
CA LEU A 388 14.00 5.44 6.36
C LEU A 388 13.81 4.96 4.93
N LEU A 389 13.88 5.86 3.97
CA LEU A 389 13.70 5.56 2.55
C LEU A 389 15.04 5.25 1.87
N ARG A 390 15.18 4.04 1.35
CA ARG A 390 16.27 3.51 0.52
C ARG A 390 15.82 3.40 -0.94
N PHE A 391 16.73 3.57 -1.89
CA PHE A 391 16.52 3.37 -3.34
C PHE A 391 17.43 2.24 -3.85
N ASP A 392 17.26 1.84 -5.12
CA ASP A 392 18.20 0.94 -5.81
C ASP A 392 19.31 1.64 -6.61
N THR A 393 19.22 2.96 -6.78
CA THR A 393 20.26 3.77 -7.44
C THR A 393 20.61 5.00 -6.60
N GLY A 394 21.72 5.66 -6.95
CA GLY A 394 22.25 6.80 -6.19
C GLY A 394 21.42 8.10 -6.21
N HIS A 395 20.27 8.18 -6.89
CA HIS A 395 19.46 9.42 -6.93
C HIS A 395 17.99 9.15 -7.29
N GLY A 396 17.03 9.81 -6.63
CA GLY A 396 15.58 9.60 -6.85
C GLY A 396 15.11 9.89 -8.28
N ALA A 397 15.67 10.91 -8.94
CA ALA A 397 15.39 11.18 -10.35
C ALA A 397 15.92 10.10 -11.32
N SER A 398 16.70 9.13 -10.82
CA SER A 398 17.28 8.01 -11.57
C SER A 398 16.79 6.62 -11.12
N ALA A 399 16.22 6.52 -9.91
CA ALA A 399 15.85 5.27 -9.25
C ALA A 399 14.70 4.51 -9.91
N ARG A 400 14.69 3.18 -9.72
CA ARG A 400 13.70 2.25 -10.30
C ARG A 400 12.99 1.41 -9.24
N ASN A 401 13.62 1.19 -8.08
CA ASN A 401 13.06 0.50 -6.92
C ASN A 401 13.37 1.30 -5.65
N ALA A 402 12.67 0.97 -4.57
CA ALA A 402 12.86 1.58 -3.25
C ALA A 402 12.62 0.57 -2.12
N VAL A 403 13.02 0.90 -0.89
CA VAL A 403 12.55 0.31 0.36
C VAL A 403 12.29 1.41 1.38
N LEU A 404 11.33 1.27 2.29
CA LEU A 404 11.13 2.26 3.35
C LEU A 404 10.84 1.62 4.72
N VAL A 405 11.74 1.81 5.68
CA VAL A 405 11.63 1.19 7.01
C VAL A 405 11.06 2.19 8.02
N LEU A 406 9.95 1.87 8.66
CA LEU A 406 9.38 2.63 9.77
C LEU A 406 9.70 1.96 11.12
N HIS A 407 9.56 2.68 12.22
CA HIS A 407 9.56 2.11 13.57
C HIS A 407 8.98 3.06 14.61
N ASN A 408 8.24 2.54 15.59
CA ASN A 408 8.06 3.19 16.88
C ASN A 408 8.92 2.49 17.96
N PRO A 409 9.99 3.14 18.45
CA PRO A 409 10.82 2.68 19.57
C PRO A 409 10.25 3.02 20.97
N GLY A 410 9.18 3.80 21.05
CA GLY A 410 8.64 4.38 22.28
C GLY A 410 7.79 3.44 23.13
N ALA A 411 7.54 3.89 24.36
CA ALA A 411 6.61 3.30 25.34
C ALA A 411 5.37 4.20 25.58
N THR A 412 5.02 4.97 24.55
CA THR A 412 3.67 5.51 24.30
C THR A 412 3.40 5.41 22.80
N PRO A 413 2.14 5.56 22.37
CA PRO A 413 1.84 5.41 20.95
C PRO A 413 2.48 6.39 19.97
N VAL A 414 2.78 5.92 18.74
CA VAL A 414 3.25 6.79 17.64
C VAL A 414 2.54 6.61 16.28
N THR A 415 2.13 7.75 15.72
CA THR A 415 1.30 7.93 14.55
C THR A 415 2.05 8.76 13.50
N LEU A 416 2.17 8.30 12.24
CA LEU A 416 3.05 8.98 11.26
C LEU A 416 2.50 9.20 9.83
N ASP A 417 3.03 10.19 9.11
CA ASP A 417 2.39 10.79 7.91
C ASP A 417 2.95 10.50 6.54
N ALA A 418 2.30 9.59 5.82
CA ALA A 418 2.72 9.15 4.51
C ALA A 418 2.38 10.15 3.37
N ALA A 419 1.61 11.23 3.58
CA ALA A 419 1.47 12.33 2.61
C ALA A 419 2.75 13.17 2.49
N PRO A 420 3.22 13.85 3.56
CA PRO A 420 4.53 14.49 3.57
C PRO A 420 5.65 13.53 3.23
N LEU A 421 5.62 12.28 3.71
CA LEU A 421 6.71 11.33 3.47
C LEU A 421 6.79 10.88 1.99
N VAL A 422 5.66 10.60 1.33
CA VAL A 422 5.68 10.35 -0.14
C VAL A 422 5.98 11.62 -0.93
N ALA A 423 5.47 12.79 -0.53
CA ALA A 423 5.84 14.05 -1.17
C ALA A 423 7.36 14.33 -1.12
N ARG A 424 8.03 13.97 0.00
CA ARG A 424 9.49 14.08 0.19
C ARG A 424 10.32 13.17 -0.72
N THR A 425 9.70 12.22 -1.45
CA THR A 425 10.39 11.36 -2.44
C THR A 425 10.62 12.04 -3.80
N GLY A 426 10.06 13.24 -4.01
CA GLY A 426 10.27 14.03 -5.24
C GLY A 426 9.33 13.68 -6.40
N GLY A 427 8.31 12.84 -6.21
CA GLY A 427 7.23 12.64 -7.18
C GLY A 427 7.61 11.95 -8.50
N MET A 428 8.85 11.44 -8.60
CA MET A 428 9.31 10.66 -9.75
C MET A 428 9.18 9.15 -9.54
N LEU A 429 8.87 8.71 -8.31
CA LEU A 429 8.63 7.32 -7.94
C LEU A 429 7.12 6.99 -7.87
N GLY A 430 6.80 5.71 -7.69
CA GLY A 430 5.43 5.18 -7.65
C GLY A 430 4.84 5.08 -6.25
N ALA A 431 3.79 4.27 -6.11
CA ALA A 431 3.21 3.93 -4.82
C ALA A 431 4.14 2.99 -4.03
N PHE A 432 4.15 3.09 -2.70
CA PHE A 432 4.92 2.16 -1.90
C PHE A 432 4.07 0.94 -1.48
N THR A 433 4.55 -0.24 -1.88
CA THR A 433 4.08 -1.58 -1.51
C THR A 433 4.80 -1.99 -0.23
N ASP A 434 4.13 -2.68 0.69
CA ASP A 434 4.29 -2.47 2.11
C ASP A 434 4.41 -3.82 2.90
N ARG A 435 5.51 -4.12 3.62
CA ARG A 435 6.17 -5.45 3.50
C ARG A 435 6.96 -5.98 4.74
N THR A 436 6.41 -6.76 5.69
CA THR A 436 6.99 -6.98 7.07
C THR A 436 6.46 -8.33 7.70
N PRO A 437 6.54 -8.74 9.02
CA PRO A 437 6.03 -10.06 9.50
C PRO A 437 5.01 -10.35 10.67
N ASP A 438 4.57 -11.63 10.72
CA ASP A 438 3.69 -12.41 11.64
C ASP A 438 2.20 -12.06 11.74
N VAL A 439 1.80 -10.86 11.35
CA VAL A 439 0.48 -10.27 11.64
C VAL A 439 0.17 -9.27 10.49
N ALA A 440 -1.07 -9.02 10.05
CA ALA A 440 -1.45 -8.40 8.76
C ALA A 440 -1.24 -6.85 8.65
N PRO A 441 -2.06 -5.94 8.02
CA PRO A 441 -1.41 -4.80 7.39
C PRO A 441 -1.95 -3.33 7.33
N ILE A 442 -1.03 -2.41 6.95
CA ILE A 442 -1.18 -0.99 6.48
C ILE A 442 -0.11 -0.55 5.47
N ALA A 443 -0.03 0.56 4.76
CA ALA A 443 -0.52 1.90 5.04
C ALA A 443 0.33 3.02 4.42
N PHE A 444 1.25 2.82 3.47
CA PHE A 444 2.17 3.91 3.09
C PHE A 444 2.08 4.58 1.69
N THR A 445 1.31 5.66 1.59
CA THR A 445 1.26 6.74 0.59
C THR A 445 0.41 7.90 1.20
N PRO A 446 -0.08 8.95 0.49
CA PRO A 446 -0.85 10.07 1.11
C PRO A 446 -2.33 9.94 1.69
N GLY A 447 -2.72 9.15 2.74
CA GLY A 447 -3.95 9.48 3.57
C GLY A 447 -5.05 8.57 4.26
N ILE A 448 -4.78 7.49 5.01
CA ILE A 448 -5.61 6.87 6.10
C ILE A 448 -4.88 6.94 7.49
N SER A 449 -4.71 5.99 8.45
CA SER A 449 -3.89 6.16 9.69
C SER A 449 -2.78 5.14 10.04
N ILE A 450 -1.53 5.60 10.27
CA ILE A 450 -0.37 4.74 10.54
C ILE A 450 -0.22 4.78 12.03
N ASP A 451 -0.32 3.60 12.63
CA ASP A 451 -0.50 3.46 14.04
C ASP A 451 0.55 2.45 14.53
N LEU A 452 1.78 2.93 14.74
CA LEU A 452 2.94 2.10 15.02
C LEU A 452 3.08 1.86 16.51
N GLN A 453 2.67 0.67 16.93
CA GLN A 453 2.81 0.07 18.27
C GLN A 453 4.21 0.29 18.94
N PRO A 454 4.46 0.14 20.26
CA PRO A 454 5.82 -0.06 20.79
C PRO A 454 6.63 -1.22 20.22
N GLY A 455 7.94 -1.04 20.01
CA GLY A 455 8.77 -2.17 19.57
C GLY A 455 8.21 -2.78 18.27
N GLU A 456 8.03 -1.92 17.28
CA GLU A 456 7.20 -2.17 16.11
C GLU A 456 7.96 -1.82 14.86
N VAL A 457 8.25 -2.80 14.02
CA VAL A 457 9.08 -2.58 12.83
C VAL A 457 8.37 -3.05 11.58
N ARG A 458 8.69 -2.36 10.49
CA ARG A 458 7.79 -1.89 9.44
C ARG A 458 8.66 -1.56 8.21
N ILE A 459 8.44 -2.10 7.00
CA ILE A 459 9.38 -2.11 5.83
C ILE A 459 8.58 -2.02 4.47
N LEU A 460 9.06 -1.42 3.35
CA LEU A 460 8.27 -0.97 2.12
C LEU A 460 8.97 -1.07 0.70
N SER A 461 8.42 -0.57 -0.47
CA SER A 461 9.04 -0.43 -1.87
C SER A 461 8.24 0.22 -3.11
N ALA A 462 8.78 0.89 -4.21
CA ALA A 462 8.02 1.76 -5.26
C ALA A 462 8.48 2.08 -6.80
N THR A 463 7.66 2.75 -7.73
CA THR A 463 7.70 2.89 -9.31
C THR A 463 7.72 4.27 -10.23
N ARG A 464 6.85 4.68 -11.28
CA ARG A 464 7.05 5.85 -12.35
C ARG A 464 5.87 6.43 -13.36
N ASP A 465 5.91 7.58 -14.19
CA ASP A 465 4.74 8.34 -14.98
C ASP A 465 4.83 9.14 -16.44
N THR A 466 3.74 9.71 -17.14
CA THR A 466 3.60 10.53 -18.50
C THR A 466 2.31 11.50 -18.87
N VAL A 467 2.11 12.19 -20.10
CA VAL A 467 1.01 13.27 -20.51
C VAL A 467 0.56 13.61 -22.07
N ALA A 468 -0.33 14.64 -22.48
CA ALA A 468 -1.04 14.92 -23.85
C ALA A 468 -1.45 16.42 -24.46
N LYS A 469 -2.46 16.69 -25.41
CA LYS A 469 -2.67 17.89 -26.42
C LYS A 469 -4.09 18.67 -26.77
N ASP A 470 -4.42 19.31 -27.99
CA ASP A 470 -5.27 20.60 -28.34
C ASP A 470 -6.32 20.81 -29.62
N PRO A 471 -7.07 21.99 -29.93
CA PRO A 471 -8.37 22.21 -30.79
C PRO A 471 -8.67 23.44 -31.89
N PRO A 472 -9.91 23.73 -32.51
CA PRO A 472 -10.29 24.59 -33.78
C PRO A 472 -11.43 25.80 -33.87
N LEU A 473 -12.14 26.18 -35.03
CA LEU A 473 -12.91 27.50 -35.41
C LEU A 473 -14.30 27.56 -36.28
N THR A 474 -15.28 28.55 -36.14
CA THR A 474 -16.60 28.77 -36.94
C THR A 474 -17.27 30.23 -37.03
N THR A 475 -18.59 30.42 -37.40
CA THR A 475 -19.38 31.69 -37.67
C THR A 475 -20.55 31.97 -36.66
N PRO A 476 -20.89 33.23 -36.25
CA PRO A 476 -21.86 33.52 -35.16
C PRO A 476 -23.34 33.70 -35.57
N THR A 477 -24.25 33.38 -34.63
CA THR A 477 -25.72 33.37 -34.78
C THR A 477 -26.49 34.27 -33.79
N GLY A 478 -25.91 34.61 -32.63
CA GLY A 478 -26.63 35.26 -31.52
C GLY A 478 -27.29 34.29 -30.53
N GLU A 479 -27.12 32.98 -30.73
CA GLU A 479 -27.37 31.95 -29.71
C GLU A 479 -26.39 32.11 -28.54
N GLY A 480 -26.77 31.64 -27.35
CA GLY A 480 -25.92 31.75 -26.15
C GLY A 480 -25.95 33.10 -25.43
N ARG A 481 -26.94 33.96 -25.70
CA ARG A 481 -27.05 35.30 -25.07
C ARG A 481 -27.25 35.25 -23.56
N VAL A 482 -28.11 34.35 -23.07
CA VAL A 482 -28.13 34.03 -21.63
C VAL A 482 -26.91 33.16 -21.38
N VAL A 483 -25.96 33.66 -20.59
CA VAL A 483 -24.75 32.94 -20.21
C VAL A 483 -25.13 31.83 -19.23
N ILE A 484 -24.53 30.66 -19.41
CA ILE A 484 -24.61 29.53 -18.49
C ILE A 484 -23.17 29.03 -18.30
N GLU A 485 -22.58 29.30 -17.14
CA GLU A 485 -21.20 28.93 -16.83
C GLU A 485 -21.05 28.41 -15.38
N ALA A 486 -19.83 28.03 -15.00
CA ALA A 486 -19.52 27.44 -13.68
C ALA A 486 -20.48 26.31 -13.24
N VAL A 487 -20.92 25.49 -14.20
CA VAL A 487 -21.84 24.38 -13.99
C VAL A 487 -21.22 23.34 -13.05
N SER A 488 -21.99 22.87 -12.09
CA SER A 488 -21.54 21.92 -11.07
C SER A 488 -22.70 21.02 -10.62
N PRO A 489 -22.49 19.69 -10.45
CA PRO A 489 -21.22 18.98 -10.63
C PRO A 489 -20.89 18.74 -12.10
N GLU A 490 -19.65 19.02 -12.50
CA GLU A 490 -19.14 18.76 -13.85
C GLU A 490 -17.66 18.35 -13.79
N ILE A 491 -17.30 17.23 -14.42
CA ILE A 491 -15.97 16.62 -14.29
C ILE A 491 -15.21 16.64 -15.62
N ASP A 492 -14.02 17.26 -15.61
CA ASP A 492 -13.10 17.46 -16.74
C ASP A 492 -13.67 18.22 -17.96
N GLY A 493 -14.70 19.06 -17.79
CA GLY A 493 -15.41 19.67 -18.91
C GLY A 493 -16.49 18.73 -19.49
N GLY A 494 -17.26 18.10 -18.60
CA GLY A 494 -18.28 17.07 -18.88
C GLY A 494 -17.79 15.83 -19.65
N ARG A 495 -16.48 15.60 -19.72
CA ARG A 495 -15.90 14.41 -20.39
C ARG A 495 -15.92 13.16 -19.50
N SER A 496 -16.05 13.35 -18.20
CA SER A 496 -16.08 12.28 -17.20
C SER A 496 -17.42 12.30 -16.47
N ALA A 497 -17.99 11.13 -16.18
CA ALA A 497 -19.30 11.06 -15.56
C ALA A 497 -19.27 11.37 -14.05
N VAL A 498 -20.22 12.18 -13.61
CA VAL A 498 -20.60 12.30 -12.19
C VAL A 498 -21.24 11.00 -11.73
N LYS A 499 -20.96 10.56 -10.51
CA LYS A 499 -21.44 9.29 -9.97
C LYS A 499 -22.32 9.48 -8.74
N ARG A 500 -23.42 8.74 -8.72
CA ARG A 500 -24.42 8.68 -7.64
C ARG A 500 -24.90 7.24 -7.51
N VAL A 501 -25.80 6.95 -6.59
CA VAL A 501 -26.62 5.72 -6.63
C VAL A 501 -28.09 6.04 -6.89
N VAL A 502 -28.84 5.03 -7.32
CA VAL A 502 -30.30 5.12 -7.49
C VAL A 502 -30.97 5.64 -6.22
N GLY A 503 -31.88 6.60 -6.36
CA GLY A 503 -32.57 7.27 -5.26
C GLY A 503 -31.92 8.57 -4.77
N GLU A 504 -30.68 8.88 -5.18
CA GLU A 504 -30.13 10.24 -5.00
C GLU A 504 -30.75 11.23 -5.99
N SER A 505 -30.76 12.51 -5.60
CA SER A 505 -30.97 13.62 -6.54
C SER A 505 -29.63 14.23 -6.95
N VAL A 506 -29.49 14.58 -8.23
CA VAL A 506 -28.36 15.40 -8.69
C VAL A 506 -28.72 16.85 -8.45
N HIS A 507 -28.12 17.45 -7.42
CA HIS A 507 -28.15 18.90 -7.22
C HIS A 507 -27.28 19.55 -8.31
N VAL A 508 -27.88 20.37 -9.16
CA VAL A 508 -27.18 21.09 -10.23
C VAL A 508 -27.19 22.58 -9.90
N THR A 509 -26.03 23.22 -10.00
CA THR A 509 -25.88 24.67 -9.85
C THR A 509 -25.04 25.25 -10.97
N ALA A 510 -25.31 26.50 -11.34
CA ALA A 510 -24.57 27.22 -12.39
C ALA A 510 -24.67 28.73 -12.16
N ASP A 511 -23.75 29.48 -12.75
CA ASP A 511 -23.85 30.93 -12.88
C ASP A 511 -24.65 31.20 -14.15
N ILE A 512 -25.82 31.85 -14.01
CA ILE A 512 -26.76 32.10 -15.10
C ILE A 512 -27.17 33.57 -15.07
N PHE A 513 -26.78 34.30 -16.12
CA PHE A 513 -26.99 35.74 -16.26
C PHE A 513 -27.17 36.15 -17.72
N SER A 514 -27.54 37.40 -17.97
CA SER A 514 -27.70 37.98 -19.30
C SER A 514 -27.23 39.43 -19.27
N ASP A 515 -26.87 39.99 -20.43
CA ASP A 515 -26.87 41.44 -20.56
C ASP A 515 -28.29 41.99 -20.39
N GLY A 516 -28.41 43.20 -19.84
CA GLY A 516 -29.68 43.88 -19.62
C GLY A 516 -30.12 43.95 -18.15
N HIS A 517 -31.43 44.07 -17.94
CA HIS A 517 -32.09 44.19 -16.63
C HIS A 517 -33.35 43.30 -16.52
N GLU A 518 -33.62 42.47 -17.52
CA GLU A 518 -34.80 41.60 -17.60
C GLU A 518 -34.75 40.44 -16.60
N ILE A 519 -35.90 39.85 -16.29
CA ILE A 519 -35.95 38.59 -15.54
C ILE A 519 -35.53 37.45 -16.48
N ILE A 520 -34.62 36.62 -15.99
CA ILE A 520 -34.29 35.32 -16.57
C ILE A 520 -34.92 34.19 -15.75
N ASP A 521 -35.06 33.03 -16.37
CA ASP A 521 -35.56 31.81 -15.74
C ASP A 521 -34.80 30.61 -16.33
N ALA A 522 -34.71 29.51 -15.56
CA ALA A 522 -33.87 28.37 -15.93
C ALA A 522 -34.40 27.03 -15.41
N GLU A 523 -34.07 25.97 -16.13
CA GLU A 523 -34.40 24.59 -15.77
C GLU A 523 -33.24 23.65 -16.13
N ILE A 524 -33.15 22.56 -15.40
CA ILE A 524 -32.31 21.41 -15.74
C ILE A 524 -33.12 20.54 -16.70
N LEU A 525 -32.51 20.15 -17.82
CA LEU A 525 -33.04 19.08 -18.65
C LEU A 525 -32.26 17.80 -18.34
N SER A 526 -32.95 16.71 -18.02
CA SER A 526 -32.33 15.40 -17.73
C SER A 526 -32.97 14.28 -18.55
N ARG A 527 -32.22 13.22 -18.85
CA ARG A 527 -32.74 11.97 -19.44
C ARG A 527 -31.79 10.80 -19.23
N VAL A 528 -32.26 9.57 -19.47
CA VAL A 528 -31.37 8.41 -19.67
C VAL A 528 -30.78 8.44 -21.08
N VAL A 529 -29.49 8.10 -21.19
CA VAL A 529 -28.75 8.10 -22.46
C VAL A 529 -29.37 7.10 -23.42
N GLY A 530 -29.90 7.61 -24.54
CA GLY A 530 -30.60 6.84 -25.58
C GLY A 530 -32.10 7.10 -25.68
N GLU A 531 -32.71 7.78 -24.71
CA GLU A 531 -34.12 8.19 -24.77
C GLU A 531 -34.29 9.52 -25.51
N GLU A 532 -35.37 9.72 -26.26
CA GLU A 532 -35.59 10.95 -27.05
C GLU A 532 -36.10 12.12 -26.20
N ILE A 533 -36.93 11.82 -25.21
CA ILE A 533 -37.62 12.80 -24.36
C ILE A 533 -36.68 13.26 -23.23
N TRP A 534 -36.73 14.55 -22.90
CA TRP A 534 -36.06 15.13 -21.74
C TRP A 534 -37.10 15.42 -20.64
N ALA A 535 -36.81 14.98 -19.41
CA ALA A 535 -37.43 15.52 -18.21
C ALA A 535 -36.91 16.95 -17.95
N SER A 536 -37.63 17.72 -17.14
CA SER A 536 -37.40 19.16 -16.99
C SER A 536 -37.73 19.63 -15.56
N ASP A 537 -36.70 20.01 -14.82
CA ASP A 537 -36.79 20.38 -13.40
C ASP A 537 -36.36 21.83 -13.18
N PRO A 538 -37.16 22.68 -12.50
CA PRO A 538 -36.88 24.12 -12.40
C PRO A 538 -35.65 24.42 -11.54
N MET A 539 -34.92 25.48 -11.92
CA MET A 539 -33.88 26.08 -11.09
C MET A 539 -34.41 27.33 -10.37
N ALA A 540 -33.88 27.61 -9.19
CA ALA A 540 -34.14 28.83 -8.43
C ALA A 540 -32.85 29.67 -8.32
N PHE A 541 -33.00 30.99 -8.37
CA PHE A 541 -31.93 31.93 -8.02
C PHE A 541 -31.55 31.77 -6.53
N ILE A 542 -30.24 31.75 -6.25
CA ILE A 542 -29.68 31.66 -4.90
C ILE A 542 -29.15 33.05 -4.48
N GLU A 543 -28.00 33.45 -5.02
CA GLU A 543 -27.35 34.75 -4.81
C GLU A 543 -26.35 35.03 -5.93
N ASN A 544 -26.05 36.31 -6.22
CA ASN A 544 -25.00 36.72 -7.17
C ASN A 544 -24.99 35.91 -8.48
N ASP A 545 -26.12 35.87 -9.18
CA ASP A 545 -26.34 35.12 -10.42
C ASP A 545 -26.09 33.60 -10.36
N ARG A 546 -25.89 33.02 -9.17
CA ARG A 546 -25.89 31.58 -8.93
C ARG A 546 -27.33 31.06 -8.90
N TRP A 547 -27.60 30.03 -9.69
CA TRP A 547 -28.85 29.29 -9.70
C TRP A 547 -28.63 27.85 -9.23
N GLY A 548 -29.67 27.23 -8.67
CA GLY A 548 -29.67 25.83 -8.28
C GLY A 548 -31.00 25.14 -8.47
N GLY A 549 -30.96 23.89 -8.92
CA GLY A 549 -32.10 22.97 -8.98
C GLY A 549 -31.64 21.55 -8.64
N HIS A 550 -32.53 20.58 -8.79
CA HIS A 550 -32.16 19.16 -8.70
C HIS A 550 -33.10 18.28 -9.53
N PHE A 551 -32.63 17.10 -9.94
CA PHE A 551 -33.45 16.06 -10.56
C PHE A 551 -33.17 14.68 -9.94
N PRO A 552 -34.16 13.78 -9.83
CA PRO A 552 -34.01 12.46 -9.22
C PRO A 552 -33.39 11.41 -10.16
N LEU A 553 -32.71 10.42 -9.58
CA LEU A 553 -32.16 9.26 -10.30
C LEU A 553 -32.97 8.00 -9.99
N GLU A 554 -34.07 7.79 -10.72
CA GLU A 554 -35.11 6.80 -10.39
C GLU A 554 -34.73 5.33 -10.63
N ARG A 555 -33.78 5.05 -11.53
CA ARG A 555 -33.32 3.70 -11.92
C ARG A 555 -31.82 3.64 -12.19
N ASN A 556 -31.24 2.44 -12.12
CA ASN A 556 -29.83 2.23 -12.47
C ASN A 556 -29.63 2.50 -13.97
N GLY A 557 -28.61 3.30 -14.31
CA GLY A 557 -28.25 3.57 -15.70
C GLY A 557 -27.37 4.79 -15.89
N ARG A 558 -27.09 5.09 -17.16
CA ARG A 558 -26.37 6.30 -17.60
C ARG A 558 -27.39 7.39 -17.94
N TYR A 559 -27.27 8.53 -17.29
CA TYR A 559 -28.06 9.73 -17.55
C TYR A 559 -27.17 10.79 -18.20
N GLU A 560 -27.80 11.78 -18.80
CA GLU A 560 -27.15 13.05 -19.12
C GLU A 560 -28.07 14.20 -18.70
N PHE A 561 -27.46 15.30 -18.26
CA PHE A 561 -28.18 16.55 -18.01
C PHE A 561 -27.55 17.73 -18.76
N THR A 562 -28.33 18.78 -18.92
CA THR A 562 -27.88 20.10 -19.38
C THR A 562 -28.73 21.15 -18.66
N ILE A 563 -28.39 22.42 -18.81
CA ILE A 563 -29.19 23.53 -18.32
C ILE A 563 -29.76 24.28 -19.53
N ARG A 564 -31.04 24.63 -19.46
CA ARG A 564 -31.70 25.54 -20.40
C ARG A 564 -32.11 26.79 -19.64
N ALA A 565 -31.72 27.96 -20.15
CA ALA A 565 -32.04 29.25 -19.55
C ALA A 565 -32.54 30.23 -20.61
N TRP A 566 -33.46 31.12 -20.24
CA TRP A 566 -34.11 32.07 -21.14
C TRP A 566 -34.47 33.36 -20.40
N ARG A 567 -34.81 34.40 -21.15
CA ARG A 567 -35.43 35.62 -20.60
C ARG A 567 -36.93 35.38 -20.45
N ASP A 568 -37.43 35.46 -19.22
CA ASP A 568 -38.87 35.39 -18.93
C ASP A 568 -39.50 36.76 -19.23
N ALA A 569 -40.02 36.87 -20.45
CA ALA A 569 -40.63 38.10 -20.95
C ALA A 569 -41.89 38.49 -20.16
N PHE A 570 -42.71 37.51 -19.74
CA PHE A 570 -43.94 37.77 -19.00
C PHE A 570 -43.65 38.25 -17.57
N SER A 571 -42.73 37.61 -16.85
CA SER A 571 -42.34 38.09 -15.51
C SER A 571 -41.62 39.43 -15.58
N SER A 572 -40.81 39.69 -16.62
CA SER A 572 -40.19 41.00 -16.86
C SER A 572 -41.24 42.10 -17.06
N TRP A 573 -42.19 41.86 -17.96
CA TRP A 573 -43.34 42.74 -18.20
C TRP A 573 -44.14 42.99 -16.93
N MET A 574 -44.49 41.93 -16.19
CA MET A 574 -45.27 42.02 -14.95
C MET A 574 -44.55 42.88 -13.91
N ARG A 575 -43.25 42.62 -13.69
CA ARG A 575 -42.41 43.39 -12.74
C ARG A 575 -42.41 44.88 -13.04
N ASP A 576 -42.20 45.25 -14.31
CA ASP A 576 -42.00 46.66 -14.67
C ASP A 576 -43.34 47.40 -14.89
N THR A 577 -44.40 46.69 -15.27
CA THR A 577 -45.78 47.21 -15.26
C THR A 577 -46.26 47.50 -13.83
N LEU A 578 -45.99 46.60 -12.87
CA LEU A 578 -46.28 46.85 -11.45
C LEU A 578 -45.54 48.09 -10.93
N LYS A 579 -44.23 48.23 -11.19
CA LYS A 579 -43.46 49.42 -10.80
C LYS A 579 -44.03 50.72 -11.39
N LYS A 580 -44.46 50.71 -12.66
CA LYS A 580 -45.09 51.87 -13.32
C LYS A 580 -46.43 52.23 -12.65
N ARG A 581 -47.30 51.24 -12.45
CA ARG A 581 -48.61 51.39 -11.80
C ARG A 581 -48.47 51.94 -10.38
N ASP A 582 -47.58 51.35 -9.58
CA ASP A 582 -47.37 51.71 -8.18
C ASP A 582 -46.67 53.08 -8.04
N ALA A 583 -45.98 53.55 -9.09
CA ALA A 583 -45.46 54.93 -9.21
C ALA A 583 -46.50 55.94 -9.75
N GLY A 584 -47.73 55.52 -10.05
CA GLY A 584 -48.80 56.38 -10.57
C GLY A 584 -48.64 56.75 -12.05
N VAL A 585 -47.86 55.99 -12.81
CA VAL A 585 -47.73 56.14 -14.27
C VAL A 585 -48.91 55.42 -14.95
N ASP A 586 -49.39 55.98 -16.07
CA ASP A 586 -50.37 55.30 -16.92
C ASP A 586 -49.75 54.00 -17.50
N VAL A 587 -50.51 52.91 -17.44
CA VAL A 587 -50.11 51.57 -17.88
C VAL A 587 -51.11 50.96 -18.87
N GLN A 588 -51.89 51.79 -19.57
CA GLN A 588 -52.85 51.32 -20.58
C GLN A 588 -52.16 50.52 -21.69
N LEU A 589 -50.99 50.95 -22.16
CA LEU A 589 -50.24 50.28 -23.24
C LEU A 589 -49.68 48.94 -22.76
N GLU A 590 -49.01 48.93 -21.60
CA GLU A 590 -48.48 47.75 -20.95
C GLU A 590 -49.58 46.72 -20.67
N THR A 591 -50.79 47.16 -20.32
CA THR A 591 -51.93 46.26 -20.15
C THR A 591 -52.34 45.57 -21.46
N VAL A 592 -52.18 46.24 -22.61
CA VAL A 592 -52.40 45.62 -23.94
C VAL A 592 -51.25 44.66 -24.31
N GLU A 593 -50.01 44.99 -23.97
CA GLU A 593 -48.86 44.07 -24.11
C GLU A 593 -49.06 42.79 -23.29
N GLY A 594 -49.64 42.90 -22.09
CA GLY A 594 -49.98 41.77 -21.22
C GLY A 594 -50.90 40.73 -21.87
N ILE A 595 -51.90 41.19 -22.62
CA ILE A 595 -52.90 40.31 -23.27
C ILE A 595 -52.23 39.43 -24.33
N ALA A 596 -51.22 39.93 -25.04
CA ALA A 596 -50.48 39.15 -26.03
C ALA A 596 -49.84 37.89 -25.42
N PHE A 597 -49.24 38.00 -24.22
CA PHE A 597 -48.69 36.84 -23.51
C PHE A 597 -49.75 35.80 -23.13
N VAL A 598 -51.01 36.22 -22.89
CA VAL A 598 -52.12 35.29 -22.62
C VAL A 598 -52.53 34.54 -23.90
N VAL A 599 -52.53 35.22 -25.04
CA VAL A 599 -52.81 34.61 -26.35
C VAL A 599 -51.71 33.61 -26.72
N ASP A 600 -50.44 34.02 -26.68
CA ASP A 600 -49.28 33.16 -26.96
C ASP A 600 -49.30 31.90 -26.06
N ALA A 601 -49.52 32.09 -24.76
CA ALA A 601 -49.66 30.98 -23.81
C ALA A 601 -50.86 30.06 -24.15
N THR A 602 -51.94 30.58 -24.72
CA THR A 602 -53.13 29.78 -25.12
C THR A 602 -52.87 28.91 -26.33
N ASP A 603 -51.89 29.24 -27.18
CA ASP A 603 -51.52 28.45 -28.35
C ASP A 603 -50.41 27.43 -28.10
N GLU A 604 -49.48 27.74 -27.19
CA GLU A 604 -48.45 26.78 -26.69
C GLU A 604 -48.99 25.80 -25.63
N ALA A 605 -50.13 26.09 -25.00
CA ALA A 605 -50.73 25.22 -23.99
C ALA A 605 -51.56 24.07 -24.57
N ASP A 606 -51.60 22.95 -23.82
CA ASP A 606 -52.35 21.75 -24.17
C ASP A 606 -53.33 21.31 -23.06
N GLY A 607 -54.29 20.47 -23.44
CA GLY A 607 -55.22 19.82 -22.52
C GLY A 607 -56.01 20.77 -21.60
N ALA A 608 -56.07 20.44 -20.31
CA ALA A 608 -56.88 21.17 -19.34
C ALA A 608 -56.38 22.59 -19.05
N ASP A 609 -55.06 22.82 -19.09
CA ASP A 609 -54.49 24.16 -18.87
C ASP A 609 -54.77 25.08 -20.09
N ARG A 610 -54.87 24.53 -21.31
CA ARG A 610 -55.31 25.30 -22.49
C ARG A 610 -56.75 25.82 -22.35
N GLU A 611 -57.69 24.98 -21.89
CA GLU A 611 -59.07 25.41 -21.71
C GLU A 611 -59.22 26.47 -20.59
N ARG A 612 -58.37 26.42 -19.56
CA ARG A 612 -58.27 27.47 -18.54
C ARG A 612 -57.75 28.78 -19.12
N LEU A 613 -56.75 28.74 -19.99
CA LEU A 613 -56.21 29.91 -20.68
C LEU A 613 -57.21 30.54 -21.67
N LYS A 614 -57.96 29.72 -22.43
CA LYS A 614 -59.09 30.19 -23.26
C LYS A 614 -60.17 30.90 -22.43
N ALA A 615 -60.50 30.36 -21.26
CA ALA A 615 -61.46 30.98 -20.35
C ALA A 615 -60.95 32.33 -19.80
N LEU A 616 -59.65 32.44 -19.50
CA LEU A 616 -59.00 33.70 -19.13
C LEU A 616 -59.04 34.72 -20.28
N ALA A 617 -58.66 34.33 -21.50
CA ALA A 617 -58.74 35.20 -22.68
C ALA A 617 -60.18 35.71 -22.92
N THR A 618 -61.18 34.83 -22.81
CA THR A 618 -62.60 35.19 -22.93
C THR A 618 -63.04 36.19 -21.85
N ALA A 619 -62.49 36.11 -20.64
CA ALA A 619 -62.76 37.06 -19.56
C ALA A 619 -62.07 38.41 -19.78
N LEU A 620 -60.89 38.44 -20.40
CA LEU A 620 -60.18 39.67 -20.77
C LEU A 620 -60.91 40.40 -21.92
N ASP A 621 -61.40 39.68 -22.94
CA ASP A 621 -62.18 40.24 -24.05
C ASP A 621 -63.53 40.85 -23.64
N ALA A 622 -64.05 40.49 -22.46
CA ALA A 622 -65.27 41.08 -21.89
C ALA A 622 -65.05 42.48 -21.28
N GLU A 623 -63.80 42.84 -20.99
CA GLU A 623 -63.41 44.10 -20.35
C GLU A 623 -62.87 45.13 -21.37
N THR A 624 -62.78 46.40 -20.96
CA THR A 624 -62.29 47.46 -21.86
C THR A 624 -60.78 47.34 -22.10
N THR A 625 -60.35 47.43 -23.36
CA THR A 625 -58.94 47.29 -23.78
C THR A 625 -57.98 48.25 -23.08
N GLY A 626 -57.00 47.69 -22.38
CA GLY A 626 -56.00 48.41 -21.58
C GLY A 626 -56.49 48.85 -20.19
N SER A 627 -57.66 48.39 -19.73
CA SER A 627 -58.21 48.79 -18.42
C SER A 627 -57.57 48.07 -17.24
N ALA A 628 -57.61 48.70 -16.06
CA ALA A 628 -57.13 48.11 -14.82
C ALA A 628 -57.79 46.75 -14.49
N ALA A 629 -59.03 46.51 -14.93
CA ALA A 629 -59.72 45.22 -14.76
C ALA A 629 -59.03 44.09 -15.54
N GLN A 630 -58.58 44.34 -16.78
CA GLN A 630 -57.78 43.38 -17.54
C GLN A 630 -56.42 43.12 -16.87
N LEU A 631 -55.77 44.17 -16.36
CA LEU A 631 -54.50 44.03 -15.67
C LEU A 631 -54.64 43.19 -14.38
N ASP A 632 -55.62 43.47 -13.53
CA ASP A 632 -55.83 42.72 -12.28
C ASP A 632 -56.30 41.27 -12.54
N LEU A 633 -57.02 41.00 -13.64
CA LEU A 633 -57.33 39.64 -14.09
C LEU A 633 -56.07 38.84 -14.47
N MET A 634 -55.11 39.46 -15.16
CA MET A 634 -53.82 38.81 -15.51
C MET A 634 -52.91 38.64 -14.28
N LEU A 635 -52.91 39.61 -13.36
CA LEU A 635 -52.11 39.59 -12.13
C LEU A 635 -52.65 38.65 -11.04
N ALA A 636 -53.87 38.13 -11.18
CA ALA A 636 -54.44 37.16 -10.23
C ALA A 636 -53.50 35.94 -10.08
N PRO A 637 -53.13 35.51 -8.85
CA PRO A 637 -52.01 34.59 -8.65
C PRO A 637 -52.07 33.24 -9.38
N GLU A 638 -53.26 32.70 -9.64
CA GLU A 638 -53.44 31.47 -10.42
C GLU A 638 -53.26 31.71 -11.92
N ASN A 639 -53.75 32.84 -12.43
CA ASN A 639 -53.66 33.24 -13.83
C ASN A 639 -52.20 33.58 -14.20
N ALA A 640 -51.53 34.41 -13.39
CA ALA A 640 -50.13 34.76 -13.61
C ALA A 640 -49.20 33.52 -13.63
N ARG A 641 -49.45 32.53 -12.75
CA ARG A 641 -48.70 31.25 -12.76
C ARG A 641 -48.99 30.42 -14.01
N LEU A 642 -50.24 30.38 -14.45
CA LEU A 642 -50.67 29.62 -15.63
C LEU A 642 -50.12 30.23 -16.92
N VAL A 643 -50.16 31.56 -17.07
CA VAL A 643 -49.57 32.26 -18.23
C VAL A 643 -48.05 32.10 -18.23
N ARG A 644 -47.36 32.31 -17.10
CA ARG A 644 -45.89 32.14 -17.02
C ARG A 644 -45.42 30.75 -17.45
N ARG A 645 -46.18 29.68 -17.16
CA ARG A 645 -45.85 28.29 -17.56
C ARG A 645 -45.70 28.12 -19.09
N TYR A 646 -46.50 28.85 -19.87
CA TYR A 646 -46.58 28.70 -21.33
C TYR A 646 -46.12 29.97 -22.08
N ALA A 647 -45.58 30.98 -21.38
CA ALA A 647 -45.10 32.21 -21.98
C ALA A 647 -43.85 31.98 -22.87
N PRO A 648 -43.67 32.75 -23.97
CA PRO A 648 -42.54 32.59 -24.87
C PRO A 648 -41.16 32.69 -24.20
N ARG A 649 -40.31 31.68 -24.45
CA ARG A 649 -38.96 31.56 -23.88
C ARG A 649 -37.92 32.30 -24.73
N VAL A 650 -37.75 33.59 -24.48
CA VAL A 650 -36.95 34.50 -25.32
C VAL A 650 -35.44 34.31 -25.10
N ASN A 651 -34.66 34.34 -26.19
CA ASN A 651 -33.19 34.16 -26.17
C ASN A 651 -32.72 32.89 -25.44
N LEU A 652 -33.45 31.78 -25.64
CA LEU A 652 -33.17 30.45 -25.08
C LEU A 652 -31.72 30.02 -25.37
N SER A 653 -30.93 29.91 -24.30
CA SER A 653 -29.61 29.28 -24.27
C SER A 653 -29.71 27.85 -23.73
N ARG A 654 -28.83 26.98 -24.20
CA ARG A 654 -28.60 25.63 -23.66
C ARG A 654 -27.11 25.50 -23.34
N TYR A 655 -26.77 24.91 -22.20
CA TYR A 655 -25.37 24.60 -21.88
C TYR A 655 -24.84 23.59 -22.93
N PRO A 656 -23.76 23.88 -23.66
CA PRO A 656 -23.38 23.10 -24.84
C PRO A 656 -22.87 21.69 -24.51
N VAL A 657 -22.58 21.43 -23.23
CA VAL A 657 -22.20 20.12 -22.73
C VAL A 657 -23.44 19.40 -22.20
N ASN A 658 -23.67 18.18 -22.69
CA ASN A 658 -24.49 17.21 -21.98
C ASN A 658 -23.60 16.57 -20.91
N VAL A 659 -23.76 16.96 -19.65
CA VAL A 659 -22.95 16.45 -18.54
C VAL A 659 -23.40 15.03 -18.21
N PRO A 660 -22.52 14.01 -18.33
CA PRO A 660 -22.90 12.63 -18.10
C PRO A 660 -22.96 12.30 -16.61
N VAL A 661 -23.93 11.46 -16.24
CA VAL A 661 -24.13 10.96 -14.87
C VAL A 661 -24.29 9.43 -14.92
N ILE A 662 -23.74 8.73 -13.93
CA ILE A 662 -23.98 7.30 -13.71
C ILE A 662 -24.68 7.15 -12.36
N ALA A 663 -25.89 6.58 -12.39
CA ALA A 663 -26.62 6.15 -11.20
C ALA A 663 -26.43 4.64 -11.06
N ASP A 664 -25.46 4.21 -10.26
CA ASP A 664 -25.24 2.78 -10.01
C ASP A 664 -26.20 2.26 -8.92
N ARG A 665 -26.29 0.93 -8.77
CA ARG A 665 -26.93 0.31 -7.59
C ARG A 665 -26.12 0.57 -6.30
N LEU A 666 -26.79 0.54 -5.14
CA LEU A 666 -26.19 0.89 -3.84
C LEU A 666 -24.87 0.16 -3.53
N ALA A 667 -24.74 -1.12 -3.91
CA ALA A 667 -23.53 -1.93 -3.73
C ALA A 667 -22.23 -1.28 -4.27
N ALA A 668 -22.35 -0.45 -5.31
CA ALA A 668 -21.22 0.31 -5.86
C ALA A 668 -20.66 1.34 -4.86
N ARG A 669 -21.50 1.91 -3.99
CA ARG A 669 -21.08 2.82 -2.91
C ARG A 669 -20.95 2.13 -1.56
N PHE A 670 -21.77 1.12 -1.26
CA PHE A 670 -21.79 0.46 0.04
C PHE A 670 -21.76 -1.07 -0.08
N SER A 671 -20.63 -1.69 0.29
CA SER A 671 -20.46 -3.15 0.36
C SER A 671 -19.27 -3.53 1.25
N ALA A 672 -19.25 -4.75 1.76
CA ALA A 672 -18.12 -5.35 2.48
C ALA A 672 -17.61 -6.60 1.73
N TRP A 673 -16.30 -6.70 1.52
CA TRP A 673 -15.67 -7.69 0.63
C TRP A 673 -14.78 -8.68 1.39
N TYR A 674 -14.79 -9.94 0.97
CA TYR A 674 -13.92 -11.00 1.49
C TYR A 674 -13.22 -11.70 0.32
N GLU A 675 -11.89 -11.67 0.28
CA GLU A 675 -11.07 -12.30 -0.77
C GLU A 675 -10.55 -13.68 -0.31
N ILE A 676 -10.74 -14.70 -1.15
CA ILE A 676 -10.29 -16.07 -0.88
C ILE A 676 -9.60 -16.70 -2.09
N PHE A 677 -8.80 -17.75 -1.83
CA PHE A 677 -8.41 -18.73 -2.84
C PHE A 677 -9.34 -19.94 -2.76
N PRO A 678 -10.17 -20.21 -3.79
CA PRO A 678 -10.99 -21.41 -3.84
C PRO A 678 -10.21 -22.71 -3.61
N ARG A 679 -8.97 -22.78 -4.14
CA ARG A 679 -8.09 -23.95 -4.01
C ARG A 679 -7.62 -24.27 -2.58
N SER A 680 -7.74 -23.35 -1.63
CA SER A 680 -7.36 -23.58 -0.22
C SER A 680 -8.54 -23.91 0.70
N GLN A 681 -9.77 -23.81 0.21
CA GLN A 681 -10.95 -24.02 1.06
C GLN A 681 -11.18 -25.50 1.43
N SER A 682 -10.33 -26.39 0.91
CA SER A 682 -10.24 -27.81 1.28
C SER A 682 -9.97 -28.08 2.76
N MET A 683 -9.45 -27.07 3.48
CA MET A 683 -8.95 -27.17 4.86
C MET A 683 -7.78 -28.17 5.01
N ASP A 684 -7.07 -28.45 3.91
CA ASP A 684 -6.06 -29.52 3.82
C ASP A 684 -4.95 -29.11 2.85
N VAL A 685 -3.74 -28.87 3.36
CA VAL A 685 -2.57 -28.46 2.57
C VAL A 685 -2.13 -29.51 1.53
N SER A 686 -2.65 -30.73 1.61
CA SER A 686 -2.36 -31.81 0.65
C SER A 686 -3.47 -32.01 -0.40
N ARG A 687 -4.62 -31.34 -0.27
CA ARG A 687 -5.77 -31.46 -1.18
C ARG A 687 -6.13 -30.11 -1.79
N HIS A 688 -6.10 -30.02 -3.12
CA HIS A 688 -6.66 -28.87 -3.84
C HIS A 688 -8.17 -28.78 -3.57
N GLY A 689 -8.65 -27.62 -3.13
CA GLY A 689 -10.06 -27.34 -2.90
C GLY A 689 -10.85 -27.16 -4.20
N THR A 690 -12.15 -27.40 -4.10
CA THR A 690 -13.15 -27.30 -5.17
C THR A 690 -14.14 -26.17 -4.89
N PHE A 691 -15.00 -25.84 -5.87
CA PHE A 691 -16.12 -24.94 -5.61
C PHE A 691 -17.11 -25.46 -4.54
N ASP A 692 -17.20 -26.78 -4.31
CA ASP A 692 -18.02 -27.32 -3.22
C ASP A 692 -17.40 -27.12 -1.83
N ASP A 693 -16.06 -27.15 -1.72
CA ASP A 693 -15.36 -26.74 -0.50
C ASP A 693 -15.61 -25.24 -0.20
N VAL A 694 -15.69 -24.39 -1.23
CA VAL A 694 -16.11 -22.98 -1.07
C VAL A 694 -17.55 -22.85 -0.58
N ILE A 695 -18.49 -23.62 -1.16
CA ILE A 695 -19.90 -23.62 -0.72
C ILE A 695 -20.02 -23.98 0.77
N ALA A 696 -19.20 -24.91 1.27
CA ALA A 696 -19.17 -25.29 2.68
C ALA A 696 -18.71 -24.15 3.62
N ARG A 697 -17.86 -23.22 3.15
CA ARG A 697 -17.40 -22.04 3.93
C ARG A 697 -18.42 -20.90 4.01
N LEU A 698 -19.39 -20.82 3.08
CA LEU A 698 -20.32 -19.67 2.97
C LEU A 698 -21.07 -19.30 4.27
N PRO A 699 -21.51 -20.23 5.14
CA PRO A 699 -22.19 -19.87 6.39
C PRO A 699 -21.31 -19.05 7.36
N GLU A 700 -20.03 -19.40 7.48
CA GLU A 700 -19.07 -18.69 8.35
C GLU A 700 -18.67 -17.34 7.76
N ILE A 701 -18.46 -17.27 6.44
CA ILE A 701 -18.18 -16.01 5.73
C ILE A 701 -19.37 -15.05 5.88
N ARG A 702 -20.61 -15.59 5.87
CA ARG A 702 -21.81 -14.77 6.11
C ARG A 702 -21.94 -14.32 7.57
N GLU A 703 -21.47 -15.10 8.55
CA GLU A 703 -21.40 -14.66 9.95
C GLU A 703 -20.50 -13.43 10.12
N LEU A 704 -19.35 -13.40 9.44
CA LEU A 704 -18.46 -12.22 9.40
C LEU A 704 -19.12 -10.97 8.80
N GLY A 705 -20.28 -11.11 8.14
CA GLY A 705 -21.13 -10.00 7.71
C GLY A 705 -20.76 -9.39 6.36
N PHE A 706 -19.99 -10.09 5.53
CA PHE A 706 -19.63 -9.65 4.18
C PHE A 706 -20.79 -9.76 3.18
N ASP A 707 -20.70 -8.96 2.10
CA ASP A 707 -21.69 -8.84 1.02
C ASP A 707 -21.12 -9.29 -0.34
N VAL A 708 -19.79 -9.30 -0.51
CA VAL A 708 -19.09 -9.70 -1.74
C VAL A 708 -17.99 -10.70 -1.42
N LEU A 709 -18.01 -11.84 -2.13
CA LEU A 709 -16.98 -12.86 -2.08
C LEU A 709 -16.12 -12.79 -3.35
N TYR A 710 -14.85 -12.43 -3.20
CA TYR A 710 -13.92 -12.19 -4.31
C TYR A 710 -12.95 -13.39 -4.45
N PHE A 711 -12.85 -13.92 -5.67
CA PHE A 711 -11.91 -14.99 -6.03
C PHE A 711 -10.77 -14.49 -6.90
N THR A 712 -9.55 -14.87 -6.53
CA THR A 712 -8.39 -14.89 -7.45
C THR A 712 -8.66 -15.81 -8.66
N PRO A 713 -7.90 -15.72 -9.77
CA PRO A 713 -8.24 -16.39 -11.02
C PRO A 713 -8.57 -17.88 -10.89
N ILE A 714 -9.75 -18.26 -11.41
CA ILE A 714 -10.31 -19.61 -11.33
C ILE A 714 -9.99 -20.47 -12.57
N HIS A 715 -9.01 -20.05 -13.38
CA HIS A 715 -8.71 -20.60 -14.71
C HIS A 715 -7.58 -21.66 -14.65
N PRO A 716 -7.42 -22.51 -15.68
CA PRO A 716 -6.31 -23.47 -15.76
C PRO A 716 -4.93 -22.80 -15.63
N ILE A 717 -3.99 -23.41 -14.89
CA ILE A 717 -2.66 -22.82 -14.60
C ILE A 717 -1.57 -23.48 -15.46
N GLY A 718 -0.70 -22.66 -16.08
CA GLY A 718 0.42 -23.09 -16.92
C GLY A 718 1.41 -24.02 -16.21
N LYS A 719 2.19 -24.76 -17.01
CA LYS A 719 3.26 -25.68 -16.57
C LYS A 719 4.64 -25.17 -17.01
N THR A 720 4.74 -24.63 -18.22
CA THR A 720 5.98 -24.01 -18.73
C THR A 720 6.36 -22.83 -17.83
N ASN A 721 7.61 -22.82 -17.36
CA ASN A 721 8.16 -21.85 -16.42
C ASN A 721 7.36 -21.67 -15.11
N ARG A 722 6.49 -22.62 -14.74
CA ARG A 722 5.68 -22.54 -13.52
C ARG A 722 6.56 -22.24 -12.30
N LYS A 723 6.17 -21.21 -11.55
CA LYS A 723 6.80 -20.87 -10.27
C LYS A 723 6.44 -21.88 -9.18
N GLY A 724 7.42 -22.22 -8.35
CA GLY A 724 7.24 -23.06 -7.17
C GLY A 724 6.79 -22.27 -5.95
N LYS A 725 6.75 -22.94 -4.80
CA LYS A 725 6.49 -22.31 -3.49
C LYS A 725 7.34 -21.06 -3.30
N ASN A 726 6.80 -20.08 -2.58
CA ASN A 726 7.51 -18.83 -2.29
C ASN A 726 8.12 -18.17 -3.54
N ASN A 727 7.34 -18.07 -4.62
CA ASN A 727 7.70 -17.37 -5.88
C ASN A 727 9.01 -17.88 -6.55
N THR A 728 9.43 -19.10 -6.23
CA THR A 728 10.68 -19.68 -6.77
C THR A 728 10.60 -19.93 -8.27
N LEU A 729 11.67 -19.65 -9.02
CA LEU A 729 11.72 -19.72 -10.49
C LEU A 729 11.62 -21.14 -11.09
N LYS A 730 11.49 -22.18 -10.25
CA LYS A 730 11.33 -23.57 -10.66
C LYS A 730 10.37 -24.28 -9.72
N ALA A 731 9.16 -24.57 -10.20
CA ALA A 731 8.25 -25.50 -9.54
C ALA A 731 8.91 -26.87 -9.29
N LEU A 732 8.70 -27.40 -8.09
CA LEU A 732 8.95 -28.79 -7.75
C LEU A 732 7.73 -29.65 -8.14
N GLU A 733 7.90 -30.97 -8.11
CA GLU A 733 6.78 -31.90 -8.31
C GLU A 733 5.75 -31.73 -7.19
N GLY A 734 4.50 -31.41 -7.56
CA GLY A 734 3.42 -31.08 -6.63
C GLY A 734 3.13 -29.59 -6.47
N ASP A 735 3.98 -28.69 -6.97
CA ASP A 735 3.72 -27.24 -6.86
C ASP A 735 2.55 -26.79 -7.76
N VAL A 736 1.54 -26.19 -7.13
CA VAL A 736 0.31 -25.73 -7.78
C VAL A 736 0.51 -24.48 -8.64
N GLY A 737 1.57 -23.71 -8.39
CA GLY A 737 1.93 -22.52 -9.16
C GLY A 737 1.05 -21.30 -8.92
N SER A 738 1.35 -20.22 -9.65
CA SER A 738 0.60 -18.97 -9.61
C SER A 738 -0.79 -19.13 -10.21
N VAL A 739 -1.86 -18.79 -9.46
CA VAL A 739 -3.23 -18.68 -10.02
C VAL A 739 -3.29 -17.69 -11.18
N TYR A 740 -2.45 -16.66 -11.14
CA TYR A 740 -2.35 -15.62 -12.16
C TYR A 740 -1.62 -16.10 -13.44
N ALA A 741 -1.08 -17.32 -13.47
CA ALA A 741 -0.51 -17.94 -14.67
C ALA A 741 -1.56 -18.63 -15.55
N VAL A 742 -2.57 -17.84 -15.93
CA VAL A 742 -3.77 -18.26 -16.67
C VAL A 742 -3.41 -18.86 -18.02
N GLY A 743 -3.88 -20.08 -18.29
CA GLY A 743 -3.75 -20.79 -19.55
C GLY A 743 -3.04 -22.13 -19.45
N SER A 744 -3.61 -23.15 -20.09
CA SER A 744 -2.93 -24.42 -20.40
C SER A 744 -3.65 -25.15 -21.54
N GLU A 745 -3.23 -26.37 -21.87
CA GLU A 745 -3.96 -27.29 -22.76
C GLU A 745 -5.43 -27.52 -22.35
N ALA A 746 -5.79 -27.29 -21.08
CA ALA A 746 -7.16 -27.41 -20.57
C ALA A 746 -8.04 -26.16 -20.80
N GLY A 747 -7.47 -25.06 -21.31
CA GLY A 747 -8.20 -23.82 -21.64
C GLY A 747 -7.57 -22.54 -21.09
N GLY A 748 -8.28 -21.43 -21.32
CA GLY A 748 -7.87 -20.06 -20.95
C GLY A 748 -8.89 -19.33 -20.07
N HIS A 749 -9.05 -18.03 -20.27
CA HIS A 749 -9.93 -17.12 -19.50
C HIS A 749 -11.44 -17.47 -19.51
N GLU A 750 -11.90 -18.33 -20.42
CA GLU A 750 -13.28 -18.86 -20.43
C GLU A 750 -13.44 -20.18 -19.65
N ALA A 751 -12.32 -20.83 -19.30
CA ALA A 751 -12.31 -22.15 -18.67
C ALA A 751 -12.19 -22.05 -17.13
N VAL A 752 -12.60 -23.12 -16.47
CA VAL A 752 -12.37 -23.35 -15.03
C VAL A 752 -11.15 -24.26 -14.88
N HIS A 753 -10.33 -24.06 -13.85
CA HIS A 753 -9.24 -24.97 -13.48
C HIS A 753 -9.81 -26.37 -13.19
N PRO A 754 -9.33 -27.46 -13.81
CA PRO A 754 -9.93 -28.79 -13.65
C PRO A 754 -10.12 -29.23 -12.19
N ASP A 755 -9.13 -28.93 -11.33
CA ASP A 755 -9.16 -29.27 -9.91
C ASP A 755 -10.08 -28.38 -9.04
N LEU A 756 -10.67 -27.31 -9.60
CA LEU A 756 -11.75 -26.55 -8.95
C LEU A 756 -13.15 -27.12 -9.26
N GLY A 757 -13.29 -27.82 -10.40
CA GLY A 757 -14.56 -28.33 -10.91
C GLY A 757 -14.88 -27.81 -12.32
N THR A 758 -16.18 -27.68 -12.62
CA THR A 758 -16.70 -27.29 -13.94
C THR A 758 -17.46 -25.95 -13.94
N LEU A 759 -17.88 -25.50 -15.12
CA LEU A 759 -18.83 -24.39 -15.27
C LEU A 759 -20.23 -24.69 -14.70
N GLU A 760 -20.59 -25.95 -14.43
CA GLU A 760 -21.84 -26.27 -13.71
C GLU A 760 -21.65 -26.07 -12.20
N ASP A 761 -20.50 -26.48 -11.66
CA ASP A 761 -20.12 -26.25 -10.27
C ASP A 761 -19.96 -24.76 -9.95
N PHE A 762 -19.42 -23.97 -10.90
CA PHE A 762 -19.40 -22.51 -10.76
C PHE A 762 -20.80 -21.90 -10.66
N ARG A 763 -21.76 -22.33 -11.51
CA ARG A 763 -23.17 -21.86 -11.41
C ARG A 763 -23.81 -22.26 -10.07
N ARG A 764 -23.49 -23.45 -9.57
CA ARG A 764 -23.94 -23.95 -8.26
C ARG A 764 -23.40 -23.10 -7.11
N LEU A 765 -22.13 -22.68 -7.18
CA LEU A 765 -21.51 -21.73 -6.25
C LEU A 765 -22.12 -20.32 -6.34
N VAL A 766 -22.33 -19.77 -7.55
CA VAL A 766 -23.04 -18.48 -7.74
C VAL A 766 -24.43 -18.51 -7.09
N ALA A 767 -25.20 -19.58 -7.30
CA ALA A 767 -26.52 -19.74 -6.71
C ALA A 767 -26.47 -19.87 -5.17
N ALA A 768 -25.47 -20.56 -4.63
CA ALA A 768 -25.27 -20.70 -3.18
C ALA A 768 -24.90 -19.36 -2.52
N SER A 769 -23.94 -18.61 -3.08
CA SER A 769 -23.55 -17.29 -2.57
C SER A 769 -24.74 -16.33 -2.52
N HIS A 770 -25.52 -16.25 -3.61
CA HIS A 770 -26.72 -15.41 -3.64
C HIS A 770 -27.78 -15.85 -2.60
N ALA A 771 -27.90 -17.15 -2.30
CA ALA A 771 -28.81 -17.65 -1.26
C ALA A 771 -28.38 -17.25 0.17
N TYR A 772 -27.08 -17.04 0.41
CA TYR A 772 -26.56 -16.45 1.65
C TYR A 772 -26.51 -14.91 1.62
N GLY A 773 -26.93 -14.26 0.52
CA GLY A 773 -26.94 -12.82 0.36
C GLY A 773 -25.58 -12.21 -0.04
N MET A 774 -24.68 -13.01 -0.62
CA MET A 774 -23.36 -12.57 -1.10
C MET A 774 -23.28 -12.63 -2.62
N GLU A 775 -22.68 -11.61 -3.24
CA GLU A 775 -22.33 -11.61 -4.67
C GLU A 775 -20.93 -12.19 -4.90
N ILE A 776 -20.68 -12.76 -6.08
CA ILE A 776 -19.34 -13.21 -6.48
C ILE A 776 -18.66 -12.14 -7.33
N ALA A 777 -17.46 -11.75 -6.90
CA ALA A 777 -16.50 -10.99 -7.70
C ALA A 777 -15.44 -11.93 -8.27
N LEU A 778 -15.24 -11.91 -9.58
CA LEU A 778 -14.15 -12.62 -10.24
C LEU A 778 -12.97 -11.69 -10.48
N ASP A 779 -11.76 -12.21 -10.33
CA ASP A 779 -10.56 -11.58 -10.90
C ASP A 779 -10.63 -11.55 -12.44
N PHE A 780 -10.09 -10.50 -13.05
CA PHE A 780 -9.93 -10.38 -14.51
C PHE A 780 -8.50 -9.96 -14.90
N ALA A 781 -7.53 -10.85 -14.63
CA ALA A 781 -6.14 -10.73 -15.06
C ALA A 781 -5.92 -11.06 -16.53
N ILE A 782 -5.88 -10.01 -17.36
CA ILE A 782 -5.60 -10.12 -18.79
C ILE A 782 -4.10 -10.38 -19.04
N GLN A 783 -3.71 -11.66 -19.01
CA GLN A 783 -2.36 -12.17 -19.28
C GLN A 783 -2.39 -13.68 -19.55
N CYS A 784 -1.33 -14.25 -20.10
CA CYS A 784 -1.34 -15.63 -20.58
C CYS A 784 -0.08 -16.39 -20.19
N SER A 785 -0.19 -17.61 -19.68
CA SER A 785 0.96 -18.51 -19.57
C SER A 785 1.53 -18.84 -20.96
N PRO A 786 2.78 -19.30 -21.07
CA PRO A 786 3.33 -19.80 -22.34
C PRO A 786 2.52 -20.98 -22.93
N ASP A 787 1.67 -21.63 -22.13
CA ASP A 787 0.81 -22.75 -22.52
C ASP A 787 -0.64 -22.32 -22.84
N HIS A 788 -0.98 -21.02 -22.75
CA HIS A 788 -2.32 -20.52 -23.06
C HIS A 788 -2.64 -20.68 -24.57
N PRO A 789 -3.83 -21.17 -24.97
CA PRO A 789 -4.17 -21.42 -26.37
C PRO A 789 -3.89 -20.24 -27.32
N TRP A 790 -4.21 -19.00 -26.90
CA TRP A 790 -3.91 -17.78 -27.66
C TRP A 790 -2.43 -17.62 -28.07
N ILE A 791 -1.43 -18.17 -27.35
CA ILE A 791 -0.02 -18.12 -27.77
C ILE A 791 0.19 -18.77 -29.14
N LYS A 792 -0.56 -19.85 -29.41
CA LYS A 792 -0.52 -20.62 -30.66
C LYS A 792 -1.55 -20.13 -31.68
N ASP A 793 -2.76 -19.80 -31.21
CA ASP A 793 -3.91 -19.53 -32.08
C ASP A 793 -4.05 -18.04 -32.44
N HIS A 794 -3.47 -17.14 -31.63
CA HIS A 794 -3.42 -15.70 -31.83
C HIS A 794 -2.01 -15.11 -31.55
N PRO A 795 -0.96 -15.57 -32.25
CA PRO A 795 0.40 -15.08 -32.05
C PRO A 795 0.52 -13.56 -32.30
N GLU A 796 -0.38 -12.96 -33.09
CA GLU A 796 -0.46 -11.52 -33.33
C GLU A 796 -0.92 -10.69 -32.12
N TRP A 797 -1.38 -11.34 -31.03
CA TRP A 797 -1.71 -10.69 -29.76
C TRP A 797 -0.51 -10.61 -28.81
N PHE A 798 0.67 -11.12 -29.19
CA PHE A 798 1.85 -11.17 -28.30
C PHE A 798 3.10 -10.53 -28.92
N GLU A 799 4.00 -10.07 -28.06
CA GLU A 799 5.27 -9.48 -28.49
C GLU A 799 6.35 -10.57 -28.61
N TRP A 800 6.67 -10.94 -29.84
CA TRP A 800 7.73 -11.90 -30.16
C TRP A 800 9.06 -11.19 -30.39
N ARG A 801 10.15 -11.75 -29.85
CA ARG A 801 11.51 -11.24 -30.03
C ARG A 801 12.07 -11.64 -31.41
N PRO A 802 13.12 -10.95 -31.92
CA PRO A 802 13.71 -11.25 -33.23
C PRO A 802 14.35 -12.65 -33.36
N ASP A 803 14.56 -13.36 -32.26
CA ASP A 803 15.02 -14.75 -32.20
C ASP A 803 13.87 -15.78 -32.21
N GLY A 804 12.62 -15.33 -32.26
CA GLY A 804 11.41 -16.16 -32.20
C GLY A 804 10.94 -16.50 -30.78
N THR A 805 11.59 -16.00 -29.73
CA THR A 805 11.14 -16.25 -28.35
C THR A 805 10.01 -15.30 -27.93
N LEU A 806 9.07 -15.84 -27.15
CA LEU A 806 7.98 -15.08 -26.55
C LEU A 806 8.50 -14.18 -25.42
N LYS A 807 8.01 -12.94 -25.33
CA LYS A 807 8.39 -12.01 -24.27
C LYS A 807 7.52 -12.23 -23.02
N PHE A 808 8.15 -12.62 -21.91
CA PHE A 808 7.47 -12.76 -20.61
C PHE A 808 6.96 -11.42 -20.07
N ALA A 809 5.97 -11.48 -19.17
CA ALA A 809 5.48 -10.31 -18.47
C ALA A 809 6.45 -9.88 -17.35
N GLU A 810 6.60 -8.59 -17.17
CA GLU A 810 7.31 -7.99 -16.04
C GLU A 810 6.46 -6.81 -15.52
N ASN A 811 6.28 -6.72 -14.20
CA ASN A 811 5.87 -5.50 -13.50
C ASN A 811 7.02 -5.13 -12.55
N PRO A 812 8.09 -4.47 -13.05
CA PRO A 812 9.39 -4.42 -12.37
C PRO A 812 9.31 -3.90 -10.92
N PRO A 813 9.93 -4.58 -9.94
CA PRO A 813 10.91 -5.66 -10.10
C PRO A 813 10.32 -7.06 -10.30
N LYS A 814 9.00 -7.26 -10.14
CA LYS A 814 8.37 -8.58 -10.30
C LYS A 814 8.49 -9.03 -11.76
N LYS A 815 9.33 -10.03 -12.02
CA LYS A 815 9.30 -10.82 -13.25
C LYS A 815 8.30 -11.95 -13.11
N TYR A 816 7.67 -12.32 -14.22
CA TYR A 816 6.72 -13.40 -14.28
C TYR A 816 7.03 -14.26 -15.50
N GLU A 817 8.10 -15.05 -15.41
CA GLU A 817 8.54 -16.02 -16.42
C GLU A 817 7.44 -17.05 -16.76
N ASP A 818 6.48 -17.22 -15.86
CA ASP A 818 5.27 -18.04 -15.95
C ASP A 818 4.13 -17.42 -16.78
N ILE A 819 4.26 -16.18 -17.28
CA ILE A 819 3.27 -15.50 -18.14
C ILE A 819 3.89 -14.55 -19.18
N SER A 820 3.04 -14.13 -20.12
CA SER A 820 3.26 -13.13 -21.16
C SER A 820 2.04 -12.22 -21.27
N ASN A 821 2.29 -10.93 -21.45
CA ASN A 821 1.24 -9.93 -21.65
C ASN A 821 0.76 -9.89 -23.10
N VAL A 822 -0.54 -9.67 -23.28
CA VAL A 822 -1.12 -9.36 -24.60
C VAL A 822 -0.83 -7.91 -25.02
N HIS A 823 -0.67 -7.70 -26.32
CA HIS A 823 -0.48 -6.40 -26.95
C HIS A 823 -1.82 -5.86 -27.46
N PHE A 824 -2.21 -4.65 -27.04
CA PHE A 824 -3.56 -4.11 -27.27
C PHE A 824 -3.76 -3.38 -28.62
N TYR A 825 -2.73 -3.30 -29.46
CA TYR A 825 -2.75 -2.54 -30.71
C TYR A 825 -2.15 -3.36 -31.87
N GLY A 826 -1.94 -2.75 -33.04
CA GLY A 826 -1.40 -3.45 -34.19
C GLY A 826 -2.34 -4.56 -34.66
N GLY A 827 -1.80 -5.79 -34.85
CA GLY A 827 -2.59 -6.94 -35.32
C GLY A 827 -3.70 -7.41 -34.37
N ALA A 828 -3.62 -7.05 -33.08
CA ALA A 828 -4.59 -7.45 -32.06
C ALA A 828 -5.84 -6.56 -31.98
N MET A 829 -5.86 -5.41 -32.67
CA MET A 829 -7.01 -4.50 -32.64
C MET A 829 -7.83 -4.63 -33.93
N PRO A 830 -9.15 -4.88 -33.87
CA PRO A 830 -10.02 -4.87 -32.68
C PRO A 830 -10.24 -6.25 -32.02
N SER A 831 -9.68 -7.35 -32.54
CA SER A 831 -10.01 -8.73 -32.14
C SER A 831 -9.86 -8.99 -30.65
N LEU A 832 -8.71 -8.67 -30.05
CA LEU A 832 -8.45 -8.84 -28.62
C LEU A 832 -9.42 -8.00 -27.76
N TRP A 833 -9.78 -6.79 -28.19
CA TRP A 833 -10.70 -5.94 -27.43
C TRP A 833 -12.10 -6.59 -27.38
N ILE A 834 -12.55 -7.14 -28.51
CA ILE A 834 -13.82 -7.86 -28.64
C ILE A 834 -13.82 -9.13 -27.77
N GLU A 835 -12.80 -9.96 -27.87
CA GLU A 835 -12.60 -11.17 -27.06
C GLU A 835 -12.72 -10.86 -25.56
N LEU A 836 -11.97 -9.87 -25.07
CA LEU A 836 -11.93 -9.51 -23.66
C LEU A 836 -13.26 -8.94 -23.14
N ARG A 837 -14.02 -8.22 -23.98
CA ARG A 837 -15.40 -7.82 -23.66
C ARG A 837 -16.32 -9.03 -23.56
N ASP A 838 -16.21 -9.95 -24.51
CA ASP A 838 -17.15 -11.08 -24.63
C ASP A 838 -16.91 -12.15 -23.56
N ILE A 839 -15.66 -12.33 -23.08
CA ILE A 839 -15.34 -13.07 -21.85
C ILE A 839 -16.09 -12.50 -20.63
N VAL A 840 -15.99 -11.17 -20.41
CA VAL A 840 -16.65 -10.50 -19.27
C VAL A 840 -18.18 -10.62 -19.38
N LEU A 841 -18.73 -10.49 -20.59
CA LEU A 841 -20.17 -10.70 -20.84
C LEU A 841 -20.59 -12.17 -20.62
N GLY A 842 -19.71 -13.14 -20.91
CA GLY A 842 -19.92 -14.56 -20.65
C GLY A 842 -20.02 -14.84 -19.15
N TRP A 843 -19.02 -14.42 -18.36
CA TRP A 843 -19.06 -14.56 -16.89
C TRP A 843 -20.23 -13.79 -16.25
N ALA A 844 -20.58 -12.61 -16.79
CA ALA A 844 -21.76 -11.87 -16.36
C ALA A 844 -23.08 -12.62 -16.66
N ALA A 845 -23.18 -13.31 -17.81
CA ALA A 845 -24.32 -14.17 -18.12
C ALA A 845 -24.40 -15.43 -17.23
N LEU A 846 -23.27 -15.87 -16.64
CA LEU A 846 -23.23 -16.92 -15.61
C LEU A 846 -23.58 -16.41 -14.20
N GLY A 847 -23.73 -15.10 -14.02
CA GLY A 847 -24.19 -14.46 -12.79
C GLY A 847 -23.12 -13.76 -11.96
N ALA A 848 -21.86 -13.74 -12.39
CA ALA A 848 -20.82 -12.91 -11.76
C ALA A 848 -21.04 -11.43 -12.16
N ARG A 849 -21.66 -10.64 -11.28
CA ARG A 849 -21.97 -9.21 -11.52
C ARG A 849 -20.88 -8.25 -11.07
N ILE A 850 -19.76 -8.76 -10.59
CA ILE A 850 -18.67 -7.96 -10.07
C ILE A 850 -17.36 -8.49 -10.65
N PHE A 851 -16.50 -7.57 -11.13
CA PHE A 851 -15.18 -7.90 -11.67
C PHE A 851 -14.12 -7.07 -10.95
N ARG A 852 -13.26 -7.75 -10.18
CA ARG A 852 -12.00 -7.20 -9.70
C ARG A 852 -11.02 -7.27 -10.87
N VAL A 853 -10.83 -6.17 -11.55
CA VAL A 853 -9.89 -6.16 -12.68
C VAL A 853 -8.48 -6.01 -12.14
N ASP A 854 -7.61 -6.95 -12.50
CA ASP A 854 -6.21 -6.99 -12.12
C ASP A 854 -5.35 -6.00 -12.92
N ASN A 855 -4.57 -5.21 -12.19
CA ASN A 855 -3.62 -4.24 -12.70
C ASN A 855 -4.14 -3.45 -13.94
N PRO A 856 -5.37 -2.90 -13.97
CA PRO A 856 -5.97 -2.28 -15.16
C PRO A 856 -5.17 -1.09 -15.64
N HIS A 857 -4.40 -0.47 -14.75
CA HIS A 857 -3.46 0.60 -15.04
C HIS A 857 -2.29 0.20 -15.97
N THR A 858 -2.09 -1.12 -16.21
CA THR A 858 -1.13 -1.66 -17.19
C THR A 858 -1.75 -1.88 -18.59
N LYS A 859 -3.08 -1.72 -18.73
CA LYS A 859 -3.84 -1.87 -19.97
C LYS A 859 -4.38 -0.50 -20.45
N PRO A 860 -4.72 -0.28 -21.74
CA PRO A 860 -5.02 1.07 -22.24
C PRO A 860 -6.31 1.68 -21.68
N ILE A 861 -6.25 2.97 -21.31
CA ILE A 861 -7.44 3.72 -20.84
C ILE A 861 -8.61 3.68 -21.86
N PRO A 862 -8.42 3.90 -23.18
CA PRO A 862 -9.53 3.87 -24.14
C PRO A 862 -10.17 2.49 -24.31
N PHE A 863 -9.43 1.40 -24.01
CA PHE A 863 -10.01 0.06 -23.97
C PHE A 863 -10.97 -0.07 -22.79
N TRP A 864 -10.62 0.44 -21.60
CA TRP A 864 -11.53 0.44 -20.45
C TRP A 864 -12.75 1.34 -20.64
N GLU A 865 -12.57 2.54 -21.21
CA GLU A 865 -13.68 3.46 -21.53
C GLU A 865 -14.69 2.83 -22.49
N TRP A 866 -14.20 2.08 -23.49
CA TRP A 866 -15.04 1.33 -24.42
C TRP A 866 -15.66 0.08 -23.80
N MET A 867 -14.87 -0.78 -23.14
CA MET A 867 -15.31 -2.08 -22.64
C MET A 867 -16.34 -1.93 -21.50
N ILE A 868 -16.08 -1.04 -20.53
CA ILE A 868 -17.03 -0.77 -19.44
C ILE A 868 -18.31 -0.12 -20.00
N GLY A 869 -18.17 0.76 -21.01
CA GLY A 869 -19.31 1.34 -21.73
C GLY A 869 -20.18 0.29 -22.43
N GLU A 870 -19.58 -0.67 -23.11
CA GLU A 870 -20.25 -1.81 -23.76
C GLU A 870 -20.91 -2.75 -22.74
N VAL A 871 -20.22 -3.10 -21.66
CA VAL A 871 -20.75 -4.04 -20.65
C VAL A 871 -21.88 -3.40 -19.86
N ASN A 872 -21.73 -2.18 -19.33
CA ASN A 872 -22.82 -1.50 -18.63
C ASN A 872 -23.97 -1.07 -19.56
N GLY A 873 -23.74 -0.99 -20.88
CA GLY A 873 -24.80 -0.84 -21.87
C GLY A 873 -25.72 -2.08 -22.01
N ARG A 874 -25.27 -3.26 -21.56
CA ARG A 874 -26.03 -4.52 -21.57
C ARG A 874 -26.43 -4.98 -20.16
N TYR A 875 -25.58 -4.72 -19.18
CA TYR A 875 -25.74 -5.07 -17.77
C TYR A 875 -25.33 -3.86 -16.89
N PRO A 876 -26.21 -2.86 -16.70
CA PRO A 876 -25.90 -1.66 -15.90
C PRO A 876 -25.70 -1.97 -14.41
N ASP A 877 -26.06 -3.18 -13.96
CA ASP A 877 -25.78 -3.72 -12.63
C ASP A 877 -24.34 -4.24 -12.43
N VAL A 878 -23.54 -4.37 -13.49
CA VAL A 878 -22.15 -4.85 -13.37
C VAL A 878 -21.24 -3.80 -12.73
N ILE A 879 -20.55 -4.18 -11.65
CA ILE A 879 -19.57 -3.37 -10.93
C ILE A 879 -18.16 -3.78 -11.35
N PHE A 880 -17.41 -2.84 -11.92
CA PHE A 880 -15.97 -2.99 -12.07
C PHE A 880 -15.24 -2.36 -10.87
N LEU A 881 -14.43 -3.16 -10.17
CA LEU A 881 -13.48 -2.72 -9.16
C LEU A 881 -12.09 -2.64 -9.80
N ALA A 882 -11.52 -1.44 -9.89
CA ALA A 882 -10.16 -1.27 -10.41
C ALA A 882 -9.13 -1.64 -9.33
N GLU A 883 -8.31 -2.68 -9.55
CA GLU A 883 -7.08 -2.87 -8.76
C GLU A 883 -5.99 -1.89 -9.21
N ALA A 884 -6.26 -0.60 -9.02
CA ALA A 884 -5.44 0.48 -9.52
C ALA A 884 -4.38 0.91 -8.51
N PHE A 885 -3.54 0.00 -8.04
CA PHE A 885 -2.45 0.29 -7.10
C PHE A 885 -1.27 1.04 -7.77
N THR A 886 -1.55 2.24 -8.26
CA THR A 886 -0.67 3.03 -9.13
C THR A 886 -0.59 4.48 -8.64
N ARG A 887 -0.28 5.48 -9.47
CA ARG A 887 -0.24 6.91 -9.05
C ARG A 887 -1.64 7.56 -9.06
N PRO A 888 -1.87 8.64 -8.28
CA PRO A 888 -3.22 9.15 -8.04
C PRO A 888 -3.94 9.60 -9.32
N LYS A 889 -3.20 10.17 -10.28
CA LYS A 889 -3.76 10.61 -11.57
C LYS A 889 -4.34 9.45 -12.39
N MET A 890 -3.68 8.29 -12.38
CA MET A 890 -4.16 7.10 -13.10
C MET A 890 -5.34 6.46 -12.36
N MET A 891 -5.32 6.40 -11.03
CA MET A 891 -6.46 5.96 -10.21
C MET A 891 -7.71 6.83 -10.47
N LYS A 892 -7.55 8.15 -10.40
CA LYS A 892 -8.61 9.11 -10.73
C LYS A 892 -9.09 8.93 -12.17
N LYS A 893 -8.21 8.73 -13.15
CA LYS A 893 -8.62 8.55 -14.54
C LYS A 893 -9.31 7.21 -14.81
N LEU A 894 -8.92 6.12 -14.14
CA LEU A 894 -9.62 4.82 -14.24
C LEU A 894 -11.04 4.92 -13.65
N ALA A 895 -11.21 5.52 -12.47
CA ALA A 895 -12.55 5.81 -11.96
C ALA A 895 -13.38 6.65 -12.95
N LYS A 896 -12.80 7.72 -13.50
CA LYS A 896 -13.43 8.57 -14.53
C LYS A 896 -13.71 7.85 -15.86
N ALA A 897 -12.99 6.77 -16.17
CA ALA A 897 -13.18 5.95 -17.38
C ALA A 897 -14.40 5.01 -17.29
N GLY A 898 -14.92 4.76 -16.08
CA GLY A 898 -16.17 4.02 -15.88
C GLY A 898 -16.23 3.28 -14.54
N TYR A 899 -15.09 2.73 -14.09
CA TYR A 899 -14.96 1.86 -12.91
C TYR A 899 -15.82 2.29 -11.71
N GLN A 900 -16.82 1.48 -11.37
CA GLN A 900 -17.78 1.75 -10.30
C GLN A 900 -17.13 1.92 -8.94
N GLN A 901 -16.11 1.11 -8.66
CA GLN A 901 -15.26 1.18 -7.49
C GLN A 901 -13.78 1.18 -7.91
N SER A 902 -12.92 1.63 -7.00
CA SER A 902 -11.48 1.48 -7.14
C SER A 902 -10.88 1.03 -5.82
N TYR A 903 -9.97 0.06 -5.87
CA TYR A 903 -9.03 -0.16 -4.77
C TYR A 903 -8.37 1.17 -4.47
N THR A 904 -8.35 1.48 -3.19
CA THR A 904 -7.73 2.68 -2.69
C THR A 904 -6.33 2.37 -2.25
N TYR A 905 -5.65 3.43 -1.93
CA TYR A 905 -4.49 3.31 -1.10
C TYR A 905 -4.82 2.96 0.37
N PHE A 906 -5.99 2.48 0.82
CA PHE A 906 -6.15 2.12 2.24
C PHE A 906 -5.18 1.03 2.70
N THR A 907 -4.82 0.10 1.82
CA THR A 907 -3.70 -0.82 2.04
C THR A 907 -2.35 -0.13 1.99
N TRP A 908 -2.17 1.02 1.32
CA TRP A 908 -0.94 1.84 1.34
C TRP A 908 -1.13 3.39 1.41
N ARG A 909 -1.74 4.01 2.45
CA ARG A 909 -1.70 5.47 2.73
C ARG A 909 -2.20 5.86 4.10
N ASP A 910 -1.51 6.68 4.93
CA ASP A 910 -1.82 6.82 6.37
C ASP A 910 -1.07 7.88 7.34
N THR A 911 -1.77 8.40 8.40
CA THR A 911 -1.49 8.98 9.79
C THR A 911 -2.85 9.31 10.46
N LYS A 912 -2.94 9.91 11.66
CA LYS A 912 -3.99 10.94 11.87
C LYS A 912 -4.09 12.01 10.77
N ALA A 913 -3.04 12.83 10.61
CA ALA A 913 -2.89 13.90 9.62
C ALA A 913 -3.12 13.44 8.16
N ASP A 914 -2.58 12.29 7.77
CA ASP A 914 -2.89 11.71 6.46
C ASP A 914 -4.36 11.29 6.38
N LEU A 915 -4.98 10.74 7.43
CA LEU A 915 -6.38 10.29 7.37
C LEU A 915 -7.27 11.44 6.97
N ILE A 916 -7.00 12.57 7.62
CA ILE A 916 -7.56 13.87 7.31
C ILE A 916 -7.26 14.18 5.85
N ALA A 917 -6.00 14.10 5.38
CA ALA A 917 -5.60 14.38 4.00
C ALA A 917 -6.36 13.58 2.91
N TYR A 918 -6.35 12.23 2.86
CA TYR A 918 -7.04 11.52 1.76
C TYR A 918 -8.49 11.15 2.00
N SER A 919 -8.96 11.05 3.24
CA SER A 919 -10.42 11.04 3.40
C SER A 919 -11.01 12.38 2.98
N THR A 920 -10.31 13.50 3.16
CA THR A 920 -10.71 14.79 2.57
C THR A 920 -10.46 14.83 1.05
N GLU A 921 -9.36 14.26 0.53
CA GLU A 921 -9.13 14.15 -0.93
C GLU A 921 -10.27 13.37 -1.60
N LEU A 922 -10.65 12.23 -1.01
CA LEU A 922 -11.75 11.36 -1.44
C LEU A 922 -13.11 12.05 -1.28
N ALA A 923 -13.41 12.64 -0.13
CA ALA A 923 -14.72 13.23 0.16
C ALA A 923 -15.00 14.53 -0.60
N GLY A 924 -13.94 15.25 -1.02
CA GLY A 924 -14.04 16.43 -1.88
C GLY A 924 -14.36 16.10 -3.34
N GLU A 925 -13.77 16.85 -4.28
CA GLU A 925 -14.01 16.71 -5.74
C GLU A 925 -13.88 15.26 -6.25
N MET A 926 -12.99 14.46 -5.65
CA MET A 926 -12.79 13.06 -6.03
C MET A 926 -14.05 12.20 -5.84
N GLY A 927 -14.87 12.51 -4.83
CA GLY A 927 -16.07 11.77 -4.46
C GLY A 927 -17.20 11.88 -5.48
N GLU A 928 -17.11 12.85 -6.40
CA GLU A 928 -18.02 12.99 -7.53
C GLU A 928 -17.83 11.89 -8.60
N TYR A 929 -16.72 11.16 -8.60
CA TYR A 929 -16.44 10.13 -9.63
C TYR A 929 -15.70 8.87 -9.12
N TYR A 930 -15.18 8.89 -7.90
CA TYR A 930 -14.36 7.82 -7.33
C TYR A 930 -15.07 7.23 -6.11
N ARG A 931 -15.30 5.91 -6.10
CA ARG A 931 -15.84 5.22 -4.92
C ARG A 931 -14.74 4.37 -4.29
N PRO A 932 -14.27 4.70 -3.07
CA PRO A 932 -13.16 4.03 -2.43
C PRO A 932 -13.53 2.61 -1.97
N ASN A 933 -12.76 1.60 -2.37
CA ASN A 933 -12.76 0.29 -1.70
C ASN A 933 -11.54 0.18 -0.78
N PHE A 934 -11.79 0.12 0.53
CA PHE A 934 -10.81 0.04 1.61
C PHE A 934 -10.59 -1.44 1.99
N PHE A 935 -9.95 -2.22 1.13
CA PHE A 935 -9.37 -3.49 1.57
C PHE A 935 -8.29 -3.23 2.62
N ALA A 936 -8.27 -3.98 3.71
CA ALA A 936 -7.23 -3.87 4.73
C ALA A 936 -5.99 -4.74 4.40
N ASN A 937 -6.14 -5.80 3.59
CA ASN A 937 -5.09 -6.67 3.04
C ASN A 937 -5.53 -7.33 1.73
N THR A 938 -4.59 -7.91 0.96
CA THR A 938 -4.84 -8.79 -0.21
C THR A 938 -3.73 -9.88 -0.29
N PRO A 939 -3.74 -10.83 -1.24
CA PRO A 939 -2.70 -11.87 -1.34
C PRO A 939 -1.32 -11.40 -1.83
N ASP A 940 -1.31 -10.35 -2.66
CA ASP A 940 -0.10 -9.64 -3.12
C ASP A 940 0.42 -8.64 -2.10
N ILE A 941 -0.44 -8.35 -1.12
CA ILE A 941 -0.43 -7.17 -0.30
C ILE A 941 -0.75 -7.64 1.13
N ASN A 942 0.29 -8.05 1.85
CA ASN A 942 0.48 -7.94 3.29
C ASN A 942 1.15 -6.59 3.75
N PRO A 943 0.51 -5.40 3.67
CA PRO A 943 1.06 -4.10 4.08
C PRO A 943 1.68 -3.97 5.52
N ILE A 944 2.65 -3.10 5.85
CA ILE A 944 3.12 -2.71 7.23
C ILE A 944 2.27 -3.08 8.47
N TYR A 945 1.36 -2.26 9.03
CA TYR A 945 1.41 -2.13 10.52
C TYR A 945 0.82 -3.23 11.34
N LEU A 946 0.07 -4.19 10.84
CA LEU A 946 -0.27 -5.28 11.73
C LEU A 946 0.97 -6.20 11.90
N GLN A 947 1.96 -6.18 11.00
CA GLN A 947 3.20 -7.02 10.90
C GLN A 947 4.27 -6.86 12.03
N THR A 948 3.85 -6.68 13.28
CA THR A 948 4.56 -6.74 14.59
C THR A 948 3.58 -6.35 15.72
N SER A 949 2.35 -5.99 15.37
CA SER A 949 1.32 -5.34 16.18
C SER A 949 0.56 -6.27 17.11
N GLY A 950 0.85 -7.58 17.03
CA GLY A 950 -0.07 -8.58 17.52
C GLY A 950 -1.48 -8.32 16.98
N ARG A 951 -2.48 -8.66 17.79
CA ARG A 951 -3.90 -8.53 17.48
C ARG A 951 -4.41 -7.08 17.38
N ALA A 952 -3.88 -6.18 18.19
CA ALA A 952 -4.53 -4.93 18.51
C ALA A 952 -4.53 -3.90 17.36
N GLY A 953 -3.61 -4.03 16.41
CA GLY A 953 -3.65 -3.22 15.20
C GLY A 953 -4.76 -3.63 14.23
N PHE A 954 -5.09 -4.93 14.13
CA PHE A 954 -6.19 -5.39 13.26
C PHE A 954 -7.54 -4.84 13.67
N VAL A 955 -7.74 -4.75 14.99
CA VAL A 955 -8.89 -4.07 15.59
C VAL A 955 -9.00 -2.66 15.04
N VAL A 956 -7.89 -1.92 14.95
CA VAL A 956 -7.87 -0.59 14.35
C VAL A 956 -8.10 -0.62 12.84
N ARG A 957 -7.32 -1.37 12.05
CA ARG A 957 -7.42 -1.33 10.58
C ARG A 957 -8.75 -1.81 10.05
N ALA A 958 -9.35 -2.82 10.67
CA ALA A 958 -10.74 -3.16 10.41
C ALA A 958 -11.66 -1.96 10.71
N THR A 959 -11.51 -1.29 11.86
CA THR A 959 -12.35 -0.14 12.25
C THR A 959 -12.23 1.02 11.26
N LEU A 960 -11.00 1.38 10.87
CA LEU A 960 -10.77 2.47 9.94
C LEU A 960 -11.31 2.14 8.55
N ALA A 961 -11.05 0.92 8.05
CA ALA A 961 -11.57 0.44 6.78
C ALA A 961 -13.11 0.50 6.75
N ALA A 962 -13.72 -0.02 7.83
CA ALA A 962 -15.16 -0.17 7.99
C ALA A 962 -15.93 1.14 8.21
N THR A 963 -15.32 2.17 8.83
CA THR A 963 -16.07 3.38 9.22
C THR A 963 -15.81 4.58 8.31
N LEU A 964 -14.61 4.75 7.75
CA LEU A 964 -14.30 5.88 6.88
C LEU A 964 -14.85 5.70 5.48
N SER A 965 -14.55 4.56 4.85
CA SER A 965 -15.14 4.23 3.56
C SER A 965 -16.48 3.53 3.70
N SER A 966 -17.37 3.81 2.76
CA SER A 966 -18.59 3.05 2.58
C SER A 966 -18.35 1.70 1.87
N VAL A 967 -17.22 1.46 1.19
CA VAL A 967 -16.79 0.11 0.75
C VAL A 967 -15.47 -0.30 1.39
N TRP A 968 -15.40 -1.52 1.93
CA TRP A 968 -14.18 -2.08 2.54
C TRP A 968 -14.06 -3.58 2.29
N GLY A 969 -12.91 -4.18 2.64
CA GLY A 969 -12.75 -5.64 2.63
C GLY A 969 -11.51 -6.18 3.33
N ILE A 970 -11.36 -7.50 3.32
CA ILE A 970 -10.16 -8.23 3.78
C ILE A 970 -9.90 -9.47 2.89
N TYR A 971 -8.65 -9.91 2.83
CA TYR A 971 -8.25 -11.24 2.36
C TYR A 971 -8.09 -12.21 3.55
N ASN A 972 -8.59 -13.42 3.33
CA ASN A 972 -8.52 -14.59 4.20
C ASN A 972 -7.19 -14.72 4.96
N GLY A 973 -7.26 -14.85 6.29
CA GLY A 973 -6.12 -14.87 7.21
C GLY A 973 -6.01 -13.58 8.04
N PHE A 974 -6.51 -12.44 7.54
CA PHE A 974 -6.56 -11.18 8.30
C PHE A 974 -7.31 -11.34 9.62
N GLU A 975 -8.44 -12.05 9.62
CA GLU A 975 -9.22 -12.29 10.82
C GLU A 975 -8.46 -13.11 11.86
N LEU A 976 -7.55 -14.01 11.44
CA LEU A 976 -6.78 -14.92 12.31
C LEU A 976 -5.53 -14.31 12.91
N CYS A 977 -5.39 -13.01 12.72
CA CYS A 977 -4.16 -12.31 12.93
C CYS A 977 -2.97 -12.90 12.15
N GLU A 978 -3.19 -13.50 10.98
CA GLU A 978 -2.08 -14.00 10.17
C GLU A 978 -1.48 -12.88 9.35
N ALA A 979 -0.17 -12.68 9.49
CA ALA A 979 0.67 -12.43 8.32
C ALA A 979 2.17 -12.63 8.55
N ALA A 980 2.55 -13.88 8.83
CA ALA A 980 3.88 -14.28 8.40
C ALA A 980 3.98 -13.94 6.88
N PRO A 981 5.07 -13.30 6.41
CA PRO A 981 5.44 -13.00 5.02
C PRO A 981 6.47 -14.05 4.56
N TYR A 982 6.87 -14.19 3.30
CA TYR A 982 8.09 -14.99 2.99
C TYR A 982 9.38 -14.18 3.23
N PRO A 983 9.49 -13.52 4.41
CA PRO A 983 10.21 -12.32 4.89
C PRO A 983 10.41 -10.89 4.35
N GLY A 984 9.40 -10.02 4.23
CA GLY A 984 9.60 -8.56 4.12
C GLY A 984 9.55 -7.91 2.71
N LYS A 985 9.19 -8.66 1.67
CA LYS A 985 8.59 -8.23 0.39
C LYS A 985 7.17 -8.84 0.34
N GLU A 986 6.31 -8.59 1.34
CA GLU A 986 4.81 -8.65 1.46
C GLU A 986 3.95 -9.71 0.74
N GLU A 987 4.56 -10.60 -0.01
CA GLU A 987 3.96 -11.90 -0.23
C GLU A 987 3.90 -12.55 1.17
N TYR A 988 2.77 -13.17 1.49
CA TYR A 988 2.63 -13.94 2.72
C TYR A 988 3.68 -15.07 2.81
N LEU A 989 4.00 -15.56 4.01
CA LEU A 989 4.89 -16.69 4.22
C LEU A 989 4.21 -17.87 3.57
N ASN A 990 4.95 -18.60 2.73
CA ASN A 990 4.38 -19.75 2.06
C ASN A 990 3.12 -19.30 1.29
N SER A 991 3.26 -18.19 0.52
CA SER A 991 2.14 -17.38 0.03
C SER A 991 1.10 -18.23 -0.71
N GLU A 992 -0.18 -18.01 -0.39
CA GLU A 992 -1.32 -18.76 -0.95
C GLU A 992 -1.43 -18.61 -2.49
N LYS A 993 -0.71 -17.65 -3.08
CA LYS A 993 -0.52 -17.54 -4.53
C LYS A 993 0.34 -18.64 -5.14
N TYR A 994 1.24 -19.29 -4.41
CA TYR A 994 2.13 -20.33 -4.94
C TYR A 994 1.91 -21.72 -4.33
N GLU A 995 1.21 -21.80 -3.20
CA GLU A 995 0.85 -23.07 -2.56
C GLU A 995 -0.58 -23.08 -1.98
N LEU A 996 -0.98 -24.23 -1.42
CA LEU A 996 -2.24 -24.40 -0.70
C LEU A 996 -2.01 -24.12 0.79
N LYS A 997 -2.92 -23.38 1.43
CA LYS A 997 -2.96 -23.24 2.88
C LYS A 997 -4.19 -23.94 3.47
N ALA A 998 -4.07 -24.34 4.73
CA ALA A 998 -5.19 -24.70 5.58
C ALA A 998 -5.19 -23.74 6.77
N TRP A 999 -6.36 -23.22 7.13
CA TRP A 999 -6.49 -22.08 8.04
C TRP A 999 -7.15 -22.49 9.35
N ASP A 1000 -6.50 -22.25 10.48
CA ASP A 1000 -7.09 -22.49 11.81
C ASP A 1000 -8.00 -21.32 12.17
N TYR A 1001 -9.28 -21.39 11.76
CA TYR A 1001 -10.21 -20.27 11.93
C TYR A 1001 -10.53 -19.91 13.39
N ASP A 1002 -10.22 -20.79 14.34
CA ASP A 1002 -10.43 -20.58 15.78
C ASP A 1002 -9.14 -20.22 16.52
N ARG A 1003 -8.02 -19.98 15.80
CA ARG A 1003 -6.71 -19.63 16.37
C ARG A 1003 -6.82 -18.55 17.45
N PRO A 1004 -6.29 -18.77 18.67
CA PRO A 1004 -6.31 -17.77 19.73
C PRO A 1004 -5.65 -16.46 19.31
N GLY A 1005 -6.25 -15.34 19.72
CA GLY A 1005 -5.79 -14.00 19.32
C GLY A 1005 -6.40 -13.45 18.03
N ASN A 1006 -7.30 -14.18 17.36
CA ASN A 1006 -8.06 -13.68 16.21
C ASN A 1006 -8.97 -12.47 16.55
N ILE A 1007 -9.51 -11.81 15.51
CA ILE A 1007 -10.42 -10.66 15.60
C ILE A 1007 -11.78 -10.88 14.90
N ARG A 1008 -12.21 -12.13 14.68
CA ARG A 1008 -13.48 -12.44 13.99
C ARG A 1008 -14.67 -11.67 14.56
N GLU A 1009 -14.82 -11.67 15.89
CA GLU A 1009 -15.88 -10.93 16.61
C GLU A 1009 -15.88 -9.42 16.31
N HIS A 1010 -14.69 -8.82 16.12
CA HIS A 1010 -14.58 -7.39 15.81
C HIS A 1010 -15.02 -7.07 14.39
N ILE A 1011 -14.70 -7.94 13.42
CA ILE A 1011 -15.16 -7.83 12.03
C ILE A 1011 -16.69 -7.96 11.97
N VAL A 1012 -17.27 -8.94 12.67
CA VAL A 1012 -18.73 -9.12 12.81
C VAL A 1012 -19.38 -7.85 13.35
N LYS A 1013 -18.83 -7.29 14.44
CA LYS A 1013 -19.32 -6.03 15.03
C LYS A 1013 -19.26 -4.87 14.04
N LEU A 1014 -18.15 -4.69 13.34
CA LEU A 1014 -17.97 -3.59 12.38
C LEU A 1014 -18.91 -3.69 11.16
N ASN A 1015 -19.05 -4.87 10.56
CA ASN A 1015 -19.99 -5.07 9.45
C ASN A 1015 -21.44 -4.84 9.87
N ARG A 1016 -21.81 -5.28 11.08
CA ARG A 1016 -23.12 -4.95 11.65
C ARG A 1016 -23.30 -3.45 11.91
N ILE A 1017 -22.32 -2.77 12.50
CA ILE A 1017 -22.36 -1.32 12.74
C ILE A 1017 -22.57 -0.55 11.43
N ARG A 1018 -21.92 -0.97 10.35
CA ARG A 1018 -22.10 -0.42 9.00
C ARG A 1018 -23.52 -0.63 8.48
N GLN A 1019 -24.06 -1.84 8.60
CA GLN A 1019 -25.42 -2.17 8.16
C GLN A 1019 -26.50 -1.42 8.98
N ASP A 1020 -26.31 -1.28 10.29
CA ASP A 1020 -27.26 -0.65 11.22
C ASP A 1020 -27.22 0.91 11.22
N ASN A 1021 -26.32 1.58 10.48
CA ASN A 1021 -26.13 3.04 10.54
C ASN A 1021 -25.87 3.70 9.16
N PRO A 1022 -26.89 4.31 8.51
CA PRO A 1022 -26.79 4.89 7.18
C PRO A 1022 -25.74 6.00 6.98
N ALA A 1023 -25.28 6.67 8.04
CA ALA A 1023 -24.19 7.64 7.94
C ALA A 1023 -22.86 7.01 7.45
N LEU A 1024 -22.72 5.69 7.54
CA LEU A 1024 -21.56 4.94 7.04
C LEU A 1024 -21.74 4.47 5.57
N TRP A 1025 -22.92 4.67 4.96
CA TRP A 1025 -23.23 4.23 3.59
C TRP A 1025 -22.78 5.20 2.50
N ASP A 1026 -22.35 6.40 2.88
CA ASP A 1026 -21.55 7.30 2.06
C ASP A 1026 -20.19 7.52 2.75
N PHE A 1027 -19.25 8.14 2.05
CA PHE A 1027 -17.91 8.51 2.54
C PHE A 1027 -17.64 10.01 2.38
N ARG A 1028 -18.43 10.71 1.53
CA ARG A 1028 -18.34 12.15 1.27
C ARG A 1028 -18.75 13.01 2.47
N ASN A 1029 -19.43 12.41 3.44
CA ASN A 1029 -19.99 13.06 4.64
C ASN A 1029 -19.04 13.06 5.86
N VAL A 1030 -17.74 12.77 5.67
CA VAL A 1030 -16.76 12.73 6.76
C VAL A 1030 -16.32 14.13 7.19
N VAL A 1031 -16.33 14.36 8.50
CA VAL A 1031 -15.92 15.62 9.16
C VAL A 1031 -14.95 15.28 10.27
N PHE A 1032 -13.68 15.64 10.10
CA PHE A 1032 -12.66 15.49 11.14
C PHE A 1032 -12.85 16.52 12.25
N THR A 1033 -12.71 16.10 13.51
CA THR A 1033 -12.87 16.98 14.68
C THR A 1033 -11.54 17.17 15.42
N GLY A 1034 -11.49 18.18 16.29
CA GLY A 1034 -10.31 18.41 17.11
C GLY A 1034 -10.03 17.21 18.03
N ALA A 1035 -8.84 16.63 17.93
CA ALA A 1035 -8.25 15.80 18.99
C ALA A 1035 -6.83 16.32 19.21
N TYR A 1036 -6.50 16.67 20.45
CA TYR A 1036 -5.25 17.34 20.84
C TYR A 1036 -4.21 16.32 21.28
N ASN A 1037 -3.93 15.41 20.35
CA ASN A 1037 -2.87 14.43 20.36
C ASN A 1037 -2.74 13.94 18.92
N ASP A 1038 -1.56 13.91 18.32
CA ASP A 1038 -1.41 13.37 16.96
C ASP A 1038 -1.74 11.87 16.89
N GLU A 1039 -1.72 11.23 18.06
CA GLU A 1039 -1.89 9.81 18.32
C GLU A 1039 -3.33 9.34 18.49
N ILE A 1040 -4.30 10.24 18.36
CA ILE A 1040 -5.72 9.89 18.37
C ILE A 1040 -6.43 10.73 17.31
N ILE A 1041 -7.00 10.08 16.31
CA ILE A 1041 -7.91 10.74 15.39
C ILE A 1041 -9.34 10.78 15.93
N ALA A 1042 -10.08 11.81 15.55
CA ALA A 1042 -11.50 11.94 15.75
C ALA A 1042 -12.19 12.38 14.44
N TYR A 1043 -13.26 11.70 14.06
CA TYR A 1043 -14.12 12.08 12.93
C TYR A 1043 -15.56 11.69 13.16
N ALA A 1044 -16.46 12.47 12.60
CA ALA A 1044 -17.88 12.14 12.48
C ALA A 1044 -18.28 11.92 11.02
N LYS A 1045 -19.30 11.08 10.83
CA LYS A 1045 -20.07 10.96 9.60
C LYS A 1045 -21.54 11.08 9.97
N THR A 1046 -22.29 11.86 9.20
CA THR A 1046 -23.69 12.19 9.51
C THR A 1046 -24.55 12.04 8.25
N THR A 1047 -25.81 11.60 8.39
CA THR A 1047 -26.81 11.68 7.31
C THR A 1047 -27.12 13.13 6.95
N PRO A 1048 -27.51 13.45 5.69
CA PRO A 1048 -27.96 14.80 5.31
C PRO A 1048 -29.11 15.33 6.19
N GLU A 1049 -29.93 14.44 6.72
CA GLU A 1049 -31.07 14.71 7.59
C GLU A 1049 -30.67 14.97 9.06
N GLY A 1050 -29.43 14.67 9.46
CA GLY A 1050 -28.94 14.83 10.83
C GLY A 1050 -29.41 13.78 11.84
N ASP A 1051 -30.13 12.75 11.40
CA ASP A 1051 -30.79 11.75 12.26
C ASP A 1051 -29.90 10.57 12.68
N ASN A 1052 -28.82 10.32 11.93
CA ASN A 1052 -27.81 9.32 12.23
C ASN A 1052 -26.42 9.99 12.19
N CYS A 1053 -25.75 10.08 13.35
CA CYS A 1053 -24.41 10.61 13.49
C CYS A 1053 -23.51 9.56 14.15
N ILE A 1054 -22.46 9.14 13.44
CA ILE A 1054 -21.44 8.22 13.94
C ILE A 1054 -20.15 8.98 14.13
N PHE A 1055 -19.66 9.01 15.37
CA PHE A 1055 -18.40 9.59 15.78
C PHE A 1055 -17.42 8.48 16.13
N THR A 1056 -16.33 8.37 15.37
CA THR A 1056 -15.27 7.39 15.57
C THR A 1056 -14.04 8.11 16.08
N MET A 1057 -13.43 7.58 17.12
CA MET A 1057 -12.06 7.89 17.51
C MET A 1057 -11.29 6.59 17.67
N VAL A 1058 -10.02 6.65 17.35
CA VAL A 1058 -9.15 5.48 17.32
C VAL A 1058 -7.83 5.87 17.96
N ASN A 1059 -7.30 4.99 18.80
CA ASN A 1059 -5.92 5.09 19.24
C ASN A 1059 -5.01 4.70 18.09
N LEU A 1060 -4.23 5.67 17.68
CA LEU A 1060 -3.31 5.57 16.57
C LEU A 1060 -1.89 5.24 17.08
N ASP A 1061 -1.75 4.63 18.25
CA ASP A 1061 -1.11 3.29 18.19
C ASP A 1061 -1.81 2.23 19.01
N PRO A 1062 -1.59 0.96 18.65
CA PRO A 1062 -2.28 -0.17 19.19
C PRO A 1062 -1.42 -1.15 20.05
N LYS A 1063 -0.28 -0.79 20.68
CA LYS A 1063 0.32 -1.60 21.80
C LYS A 1063 0.22 -0.96 23.18
N ASN A 1064 0.08 0.36 23.29
CA ASN A 1064 0.03 1.00 24.61
C ASN A 1064 -0.75 2.32 24.64
N ARG A 1065 -0.78 2.95 25.81
CA ARG A 1065 -1.85 3.88 26.15
C ARG A 1065 -1.65 5.30 25.62
N GLN A 1066 -2.62 5.82 24.87
CA GLN A 1066 -2.74 7.27 24.66
C GLN A 1066 -3.79 7.92 25.52
N GLU A 1067 -3.68 9.24 25.62
CA GLU A 1067 -4.71 10.12 26.13
C GLU A 1067 -4.78 11.41 25.31
N CYS A 1068 -5.97 11.88 24.97
CA CYS A 1068 -6.16 13.17 24.31
C CYS A 1068 -7.29 13.97 24.95
N THR A 1069 -7.19 15.30 24.85
CA THR A 1069 -8.36 16.15 24.86
C THR A 1069 -9.00 16.08 23.46
N TYR A 1070 -10.33 16.03 23.33
CA TYR A 1070 -11.02 15.98 22.04
C TYR A 1070 -12.28 16.86 22.02
N GLU A 1071 -12.74 17.15 20.81
CA GLU A 1071 -13.95 17.92 20.52
C GLU A 1071 -15.07 16.99 20.03
N VAL A 1072 -16.17 16.99 20.79
CA VAL A 1072 -17.45 16.40 20.40
C VAL A 1072 -18.09 17.30 19.32
N PRO A 1073 -18.58 16.74 18.19
CA PRO A 1073 -19.13 17.51 17.07
C PRO A 1073 -20.56 18.02 17.30
N LEU A 1074 -20.75 18.79 18.37
CA LEU A 1074 -22.04 19.35 18.80
C LEU A 1074 -22.73 20.16 17.68
N TRP A 1075 -21.95 20.84 16.84
CA TRP A 1075 -22.47 21.63 15.70
C TRP A 1075 -23.14 20.77 14.62
N LEU A 1076 -22.70 19.51 14.40
CA LEU A 1076 -23.35 18.58 13.46
C LEU A 1076 -24.73 18.10 13.94
N LEU A 1077 -25.05 18.32 15.22
CA LEU A 1077 -26.32 18.00 15.85
C LEU A 1077 -27.12 19.27 16.23
N GLY A 1078 -26.73 20.42 15.69
CA GLY A 1078 -27.37 21.72 15.97
C GLY A 1078 -27.27 22.18 17.43
N GLN A 1079 -26.32 21.65 18.20
CA GLN A 1079 -26.10 22.01 19.61
C GLN A 1079 -25.03 23.11 19.74
N PRO A 1080 -25.13 24.01 20.75
CA PRO A 1080 -24.08 24.96 21.09
C PRO A 1080 -22.90 24.29 21.79
N ASP A 1081 -21.76 24.99 21.88
CA ASP A 1081 -20.52 24.48 22.51
C ASP A 1081 -20.63 24.12 24.00
N ASP A 1082 -21.68 24.55 24.72
CA ASP A 1082 -21.98 24.18 26.12
C ASP A 1082 -23.15 23.18 26.26
N GLY A 1083 -23.69 22.73 25.12
CA GLY A 1083 -24.79 21.76 25.00
C GLY A 1083 -24.39 20.35 25.40
N ALA A 1084 -25.35 19.42 25.34
CA ALA A 1084 -25.16 18.01 25.69
C ALA A 1084 -25.48 17.09 24.51
N VAL A 1085 -25.05 15.83 24.60
CA VAL A 1085 -25.27 14.79 23.60
C VAL A 1085 -25.46 13.42 24.28
N GLU A 1086 -26.44 12.65 23.84
CA GLU A 1086 -26.59 11.23 24.20
C GLU A 1086 -25.60 10.41 23.36
N VAL A 1087 -24.80 9.56 24.01
CA VAL A 1087 -23.73 8.76 23.39
C VAL A 1087 -23.99 7.28 23.60
N GLU A 1088 -23.91 6.50 22.54
CA GLU A 1088 -24.08 5.04 22.53
C GLU A 1088 -22.83 4.37 21.96
N ASP A 1089 -22.13 3.58 22.77
CA ASP A 1089 -20.89 2.91 22.39
C ASP A 1089 -21.20 1.63 21.61
N LEU A 1090 -20.99 1.65 20.30
CA LEU A 1090 -21.41 0.54 19.42
C LEU A 1090 -20.51 -0.69 19.49
N LEU A 1091 -19.28 -0.56 20.04
CA LEU A 1091 -18.36 -1.70 20.22
C LEU A 1091 -18.58 -2.44 21.54
N LEU A 1092 -19.00 -1.71 22.60
CA LEU A 1092 -19.17 -2.23 23.97
C LEU A 1092 -20.63 -2.22 24.49
N GLY A 1093 -21.57 -1.59 23.78
CA GLY A 1093 -23.02 -1.70 24.01
C GLY A 1093 -23.62 -0.84 25.13
N TYR A 1094 -22.87 0.10 25.72
CA TYR A 1094 -23.36 0.97 26.81
C TYR A 1094 -23.63 2.41 26.36
N THR A 1095 -24.43 3.15 27.14
CA THR A 1095 -24.83 4.53 26.86
C THR A 1095 -24.46 5.49 27.98
N PHE A 1096 -24.12 6.74 27.64
CA PHE A 1096 -23.79 7.82 28.57
C PHE A 1096 -24.11 9.20 27.96
N GLU A 1097 -23.91 10.28 28.72
CA GLU A 1097 -24.07 11.67 28.25
C GLU A 1097 -22.71 12.38 28.27
N LEU A 1098 -22.44 13.21 27.26
CA LEU A 1098 -21.35 14.19 27.29
C LEU A 1098 -21.94 15.61 27.23
N ARG A 1099 -21.37 16.54 28.01
CA ARG A 1099 -21.77 17.95 28.01
C ARG A 1099 -20.57 18.88 27.84
N GLY A 1100 -20.74 19.91 27.02
CA GLY A 1100 -19.68 20.80 26.56
C GLY A 1100 -18.89 20.18 25.41
N LYS A 1101 -18.28 21.03 24.58
CA LYS A 1101 -17.53 20.61 23.39
C LYS A 1101 -16.30 19.76 23.72
N SER A 1102 -15.56 20.08 24.78
CA SER A 1102 -14.22 19.53 25.03
C SER A 1102 -14.17 18.54 26.20
N HIS A 1103 -13.61 17.35 25.93
CA HIS A 1103 -13.51 16.21 26.86
C HIS A 1103 -12.12 15.59 26.82
N ARG A 1104 -11.80 14.67 27.75
CA ARG A 1104 -10.60 13.82 27.69
C ARG A 1104 -10.99 12.35 27.61
N ILE A 1105 -10.23 11.58 26.82
CA ILE A 1105 -10.34 10.11 26.72
C ILE A 1105 -8.95 9.50 26.63
N ALA A 1106 -8.81 8.30 27.15
CA ALA A 1106 -7.66 7.45 26.96
C ALA A 1106 -8.04 6.10 26.37
N PHE A 1107 -7.09 5.48 25.69
CA PHE A 1107 -7.22 4.17 25.07
C PHE A 1107 -5.97 3.38 25.44
N ASP A 1108 -6.11 2.24 26.10
CA ASP A 1108 -5.03 1.25 26.18
C ASP A 1108 -5.35 0.10 25.22
N PRO A 1109 -4.58 -0.13 24.14
CA PRO A 1109 -4.86 -1.14 23.13
C PRO A 1109 -4.87 -2.60 23.59
N ALA A 1110 -4.27 -2.91 24.74
CA ALA A 1110 -4.46 -4.22 25.38
C ALA A 1110 -5.94 -4.44 25.77
N GLU A 1111 -6.67 -3.36 26.06
CA GLU A 1111 -8.09 -3.34 26.40
C GLU A 1111 -8.98 -2.90 25.22
N ARG A 1112 -8.55 -1.85 24.50
CA ARG A 1112 -9.37 -1.04 23.59
C ARG A 1112 -8.54 -0.09 22.70
N SER A 1113 -8.36 -0.45 21.42
CA SER A 1113 -7.75 0.44 20.41
C SER A 1113 -8.70 1.47 19.77
N ALA A 1114 -10.03 1.36 19.94
CA ALA A 1114 -10.99 2.23 19.24
C ALA A 1114 -12.35 2.40 19.95
N ILE A 1115 -13.03 3.52 19.67
CA ILE A 1115 -14.46 3.74 19.89
C ILE A 1115 -15.18 3.89 18.54
N VAL A 1116 -16.42 3.42 18.46
CA VAL A 1116 -17.37 3.86 17.44
C VAL A 1116 -18.64 4.23 18.19
N TRP A 1117 -18.94 5.53 18.27
CA TRP A 1117 -20.05 6.07 19.04
C TRP A 1117 -21.16 6.56 18.13
N ARG A 1118 -22.40 6.20 18.45
CA ARG A 1118 -23.58 6.85 17.88
C ARG A 1118 -23.97 8.03 18.76
N LEU A 1119 -23.99 9.22 18.17
CA LEU A 1119 -24.35 10.46 18.84
C LEU A 1119 -25.80 10.83 18.52
N ARG A 1120 -26.54 11.32 19.52
CA ARG A 1120 -27.89 11.87 19.33
C ARG A 1120 -28.04 13.18 20.11
N ALA A 1121 -28.66 14.18 19.49
CA ALA A 1121 -29.12 15.36 20.22
C ALA A 1121 -30.07 14.91 21.36
N PRO A 1122 -29.91 15.39 22.61
CA PRO A 1122 -30.71 14.92 23.73
C PRO A 1122 -32.18 15.14 23.44
N ARG A 1123 -33.02 14.12 23.70
CA ARG A 1123 -34.46 14.27 23.49
C ARG A 1123 -34.98 15.39 24.37
N ARG A 1124 -35.43 16.49 23.74
CA ARG A 1124 -36.30 17.49 24.39
C ARG A 1124 -37.58 16.79 24.80
N VAL A 1125 -37.61 16.31 26.05
CA VAL A 1125 -38.86 15.99 26.75
C VAL A 1125 -39.66 17.28 26.76
N ALA A 1126 -40.78 17.31 26.04
CA ALA A 1126 -41.68 18.44 26.07
C ALA A 1126 -42.25 18.59 27.50
N PRO A 1127 -42.33 19.82 28.05
CA PRO A 1127 -42.83 20.07 29.40
C PRO A 1127 -44.35 19.86 29.51
#